data_AF-A0A9E7JHT8-F1
#
_entry.id   AF-A0A9E7JHT8-F1
#
_cell.length_a   1.000
_cell.length_b   1.000
_cell.length_c   1.000
_cell.angle_alpha   90.00
_cell.angle_beta   90.00
_cell.angle_gamma   90.00
#
_symmetry.space_group_name_H-M   'P 1'
#
loop_
_entity.id
_entity.type
_entity.pdbx_description
1 polymer ?
#
loop_
_entity_poly.entity_id
_entity_poly.type
_entity_poly.pdbx_seq_one_letter_code
_entity_poly.pdbx_strand_id
1 'polypeptide(L)'
;MAVPQAIDTLSRRASLLRESLQKSQSNTESMVTILGSFDHRLSALEAAMRPTQVKTHAIRMAHENIDKTLKTTEVILTQFDLSRQAEATILRGPHEDLEGYLEAVDMLKSTVHHFSSNKSFKGCDGVMNHINSLLSKAILKLEEEFRQLLATYSKPIEPDRLFDCLPKSLQPHSETSGHQADGGKPEHQARSLETAVYKTPTLIPARVLPLLHDLANQLVQAGHQQQCSKIYRDARASTLESSLRKLGVEKLNKDDVQKMQWEALETKIQNWIHYMRIAVKLLFAGERKICDQVFDGTTLNKDQCFAEVTANSVAVLLSFGDAVAKSKRSPEKLFVLLDMYEVLHELHVEIETIFEGKACTEMRESTLSLAKRLAQTAEETFGDFEEAVEKDATKTTVLDGTVHPLTSYVINYVKFLFDYQSTLKQLFQECVTGDKTESQLAIVTMRIMQALQSNLDNKSKQYKDPALTYLFLMNNIHYMVRSLSRSEAKDILGDDWVQRHRRIVQQNANQYKRVAWAKVYPIILQTLSIQGLTPSGSSSALGSEGANNSGVSRASIKERFKSFNVQFEELHQRQSQWTVPDQELREYLRLAIAEVLLPAYRSYIKRFGPLVENGKNPLKYIRYTPEDLERMLSEFFEGKSMGEPKR
;
A
#
# COMPACT_ATOMS: atom_id res chain seq x y z
N MET A 1 -51.85 -103.89 -114.57
CA MET A 1 -51.38 -102.49 -114.65
C MET A 1 -52.16 -101.66 -113.64
N ALA A 2 -51.54 -101.27 -112.52
CA ALA A 2 -52.21 -100.72 -111.32
C ALA A 2 -51.64 -99.35 -110.91
N VAL A 3 -51.46 -98.46 -111.89
CA VAL A 3 -50.94 -97.09 -111.68
C VAL A 3 -52.06 -96.02 -111.52
N PRO A 4 -53.31 -96.17 -112.03
CA PRO A 4 -54.31 -95.09 -111.92
C PRO A 4 -54.88 -94.86 -110.50
N GLN A 5 -55.06 -95.90 -109.69
CA GLN A 5 -55.77 -95.80 -108.40
C GLN A 5 -54.94 -95.12 -107.28
N ALA A 6 -53.61 -95.27 -107.31
CA ALA A 6 -52.71 -94.59 -106.38
C ALA A 6 -52.64 -93.09 -106.68
N ILE A 7 -52.72 -92.70 -107.96
CA ILE A 7 -52.74 -91.30 -108.40
C ILE A 7 -54.06 -90.63 -107.98
N ASP A 8 -55.20 -91.32 -108.07
CA ASP A 8 -56.49 -90.78 -107.61
C ASP A 8 -56.59 -90.62 -106.09
N THR A 9 -56.05 -91.57 -105.31
CA THR A 9 -56.02 -91.44 -103.84
C THR A 9 -55.03 -90.38 -103.37
N LEU A 10 -53.90 -90.21 -104.07
CA LEU A 10 -52.96 -89.12 -103.83
C LEU A 10 -53.58 -87.77 -104.23
N SER A 11 -54.32 -87.71 -105.33
CA SER A 11 -55.07 -86.53 -105.80
C SER A 11 -56.15 -86.11 -104.79
N ARG A 12 -56.90 -87.08 -104.24
CA ARG A 12 -57.94 -86.82 -103.22
C ARG A 12 -57.35 -86.43 -101.86
N ARG A 13 -56.20 -87.00 -101.47
CA ARG A 13 -55.49 -86.56 -100.25
C ARG A 13 -54.84 -85.20 -100.44
N ALA A 14 -54.32 -84.90 -101.63
CA ALA A 14 -53.78 -83.60 -101.98
C ALA A 14 -54.88 -82.52 -102.06
N SER A 15 -56.10 -82.87 -102.49
CA SER A 15 -57.25 -81.95 -102.46
C SER A 15 -57.75 -81.70 -101.04
N LEU A 16 -57.84 -82.73 -100.19
CA LEU A 16 -58.19 -82.57 -98.77
C LEU A 16 -57.11 -81.80 -97.98
N LEU A 17 -55.82 -82.04 -98.26
CA LEU A 17 -54.73 -81.24 -97.69
C LEU A 17 -54.77 -79.81 -98.18
N ARG A 18 -55.07 -79.56 -99.47
CA ARG A 18 -55.31 -78.20 -99.98
C ARG A 18 -56.49 -77.53 -99.29
N GLU A 19 -57.60 -78.24 -99.10
CA GLU A 19 -58.79 -77.69 -98.43
C GLU A 19 -58.53 -77.40 -96.94
N SER A 20 -57.82 -78.30 -96.25
CA SER A 20 -57.41 -78.10 -94.85
C SER A 20 -56.37 -76.98 -94.71
N LEU A 21 -55.43 -76.88 -95.65
CA LEU A 21 -54.47 -75.78 -95.73
C LEU A 21 -55.21 -74.46 -96.01
N GLN A 22 -56.20 -74.45 -96.90
CA GLN A 22 -57.00 -73.28 -97.22
C GLN A 22 -57.89 -72.85 -96.03
N LYS A 23 -58.45 -73.81 -95.28
CA LYS A 23 -59.14 -73.55 -94.00
C LYS A 23 -58.20 -73.02 -92.92
N SER A 24 -57.01 -73.60 -92.77
CA SER A 24 -55.98 -73.13 -91.83
C SER A 24 -55.47 -71.73 -92.20
N GLN A 25 -55.30 -71.47 -93.50
CA GLN A 25 -54.93 -70.16 -94.04
C GLN A 25 -56.04 -69.14 -93.81
N SER A 26 -57.31 -69.50 -94.02
CA SER A 26 -58.47 -68.66 -93.70
C SER A 26 -58.61 -68.38 -92.19
N ASN A 27 -58.33 -69.36 -91.34
CA ASN A 27 -58.31 -69.18 -89.88
C ASN A 27 -57.14 -68.30 -89.43
N THR A 28 -55.96 -68.45 -90.05
CA THR A 28 -54.78 -67.62 -89.78
C THR A 28 -55.03 -66.19 -90.24
N GLU A 29 -55.61 -65.99 -91.43
CA GLU A 29 -56.05 -64.68 -91.92
C GLU A 29 -57.12 -64.06 -91.00
N SER A 30 -58.06 -64.85 -90.50
CA SER A 30 -59.05 -64.39 -89.52
C SER A 30 -58.39 -63.97 -88.20
N MET A 31 -57.42 -64.73 -87.70
CA MET A 31 -56.68 -64.40 -86.48
C MET A 31 -55.79 -63.16 -86.66
N VAL A 32 -55.13 -63.01 -87.81
CA VAL A 32 -54.38 -61.80 -88.19
C VAL A 32 -55.31 -60.60 -88.30
N THR A 33 -56.52 -60.78 -88.84
CA THR A 33 -57.54 -59.73 -88.92
C THR A 33 -58.02 -59.32 -87.53
N ILE A 34 -58.26 -60.29 -86.63
CA ILE A 34 -58.65 -60.01 -85.24
C ILE A 34 -57.51 -59.30 -84.49
N LEU A 35 -56.28 -59.78 -84.59
CA LEU A 35 -55.11 -59.13 -83.96
C LEU A 35 -54.86 -57.75 -84.52
N GLY A 36 -54.97 -57.56 -85.84
CA GLY A 36 -54.92 -56.23 -86.47
C GLY A 36 -56.04 -55.31 -85.97
N SER A 37 -57.24 -55.85 -85.71
CA SER A 37 -58.34 -55.09 -85.11
C SER A 37 -58.08 -54.72 -83.65
N PHE A 38 -57.44 -55.59 -82.87
CA PHE A 38 -57.03 -55.29 -81.50
C PHE A 38 -55.91 -54.27 -81.44
N ASP A 39 -54.90 -54.39 -82.29
CA ASP A 39 -53.78 -53.46 -82.37
C ASP A 39 -54.24 -52.08 -82.83
N HIS A 40 -55.16 -52.02 -83.80
CA HIS A 40 -55.80 -50.77 -84.20
C HIS A 40 -56.63 -50.16 -83.06
N ARG A 41 -57.39 -50.97 -82.32
CA ARG A 41 -58.18 -50.51 -81.15
C ARG A 41 -57.29 -50.06 -79.99
N LEU A 42 -56.18 -50.75 -79.71
CA LEU A 42 -55.20 -50.38 -78.69
C LEU A 42 -54.45 -49.11 -79.08
N SER A 43 -53.99 -49.00 -80.32
CA SER A 43 -53.38 -47.77 -80.85
C SER A 43 -54.36 -46.60 -80.83
N ALA A 44 -55.63 -46.81 -81.19
CA ALA A 44 -56.66 -45.77 -81.11
C ALA A 44 -56.98 -45.37 -79.66
N LEU A 45 -57.02 -46.34 -78.74
CA LEU A 45 -57.22 -46.10 -77.31
C LEU A 45 -56.02 -45.37 -76.70
N GLU A 46 -54.79 -45.78 -77.02
CA GLU A 46 -53.57 -45.11 -76.57
C GLU A 46 -53.48 -43.68 -77.13
N ALA A 47 -53.77 -43.49 -78.42
CA ALA A 47 -53.84 -42.16 -79.04
C ALA A 47 -54.91 -41.27 -78.41
N ALA A 48 -56.05 -41.84 -77.98
CA ALA A 48 -57.09 -41.11 -77.26
C ALA A 48 -56.76 -40.85 -75.77
N MET A 49 -56.04 -41.76 -75.10
CA MET A 49 -55.70 -41.67 -73.67
C MET A 49 -54.43 -40.86 -73.40
N ARG A 50 -53.43 -40.90 -74.27
CA ARG A 50 -52.14 -40.21 -74.10
C ARG A 50 -52.29 -38.70 -73.87
N PRO A 51 -53.12 -37.94 -74.61
CA PRO A 51 -53.37 -36.53 -74.32
C PRO A 51 -54.00 -36.31 -72.94
N THR A 52 -54.88 -37.20 -72.51
CA THR A 52 -55.55 -37.15 -71.20
C THR A 52 -54.58 -37.44 -70.07
N GLN A 53 -53.69 -38.42 -70.22
CA GLN A 53 -52.62 -38.72 -69.24
C GLN A 53 -51.62 -37.56 -69.14
N VAL A 54 -51.16 -37.01 -70.27
CA VAL A 54 -50.24 -35.87 -70.30
C VAL A 54 -50.88 -34.64 -69.64
N LYS A 55 -52.15 -34.33 -69.97
CA LYS A 55 -52.90 -33.25 -69.30
C LYS A 55 -53.07 -33.51 -67.80
N THR A 56 -53.41 -34.73 -67.40
CA THR A 56 -53.60 -35.08 -65.98
C THR A 56 -52.30 -34.96 -65.19
N HIS A 57 -51.17 -35.40 -65.76
CA HIS A 57 -49.86 -35.25 -65.15
C HIS A 57 -49.46 -33.77 -65.05
N ALA A 58 -49.67 -32.99 -66.12
CA ALA A 58 -49.41 -31.55 -66.12
C ALA A 58 -50.27 -30.82 -65.06
N ILE A 59 -51.54 -31.19 -64.92
CA ILE A 59 -52.45 -30.64 -63.88
C ILE A 59 -51.97 -31.04 -62.49
N ARG A 60 -51.57 -32.30 -62.26
CA ARG A 60 -51.05 -32.74 -60.95
C ARG A 60 -49.77 -32.00 -60.58
N MET A 61 -48.83 -31.89 -61.51
CA MET A 61 -47.59 -31.12 -61.31
C MET A 61 -47.88 -29.63 -61.05
N ALA A 62 -48.83 -29.04 -61.79
CA ALA A 62 -49.26 -27.67 -61.54
C ALA A 62 -49.89 -27.51 -60.16
N HIS A 63 -50.76 -28.43 -59.73
CA HIS A 63 -51.38 -28.41 -58.41
C HIS A 63 -50.35 -28.57 -57.29
N GLU A 64 -49.42 -29.52 -57.42
CA GLU A 64 -48.34 -29.71 -56.46
C GLU A 64 -47.43 -28.48 -56.37
N ASN A 65 -47.14 -27.84 -57.50
CA ASN A 65 -46.35 -26.61 -57.53
C ASN A 65 -47.12 -25.45 -56.89
N ILE A 66 -48.41 -25.30 -57.18
CA ILE A 66 -49.29 -24.29 -56.56
C ILE A 66 -49.34 -24.49 -55.04
N ASP A 67 -49.55 -25.73 -54.57
CA ASP A 67 -49.59 -26.02 -53.13
C ASP A 67 -48.25 -25.73 -52.44
N LYS A 68 -47.13 -26.08 -53.07
CA LYS A 68 -45.79 -25.76 -52.54
C LYS A 68 -45.57 -24.25 -52.49
N THR A 69 -45.96 -23.52 -53.53
CA THR A 69 -45.87 -22.06 -53.56
C THR A 69 -46.75 -21.43 -52.49
N LEU A 70 -48.01 -21.88 -52.34
CA LEU A 70 -48.92 -21.39 -51.29
C LEU A 70 -48.33 -21.57 -49.89
N LYS A 71 -47.83 -22.77 -49.56
CA LYS A 71 -47.18 -23.03 -48.27
C LYS A 71 -45.97 -22.12 -48.04
N THR A 72 -45.17 -21.90 -49.09
CA THR A 72 -43.99 -21.02 -49.00
C THR A 72 -44.40 -19.56 -48.81
N THR A 73 -45.44 -19.11 -49.51
CA THR A 73 -46.01 -17.76 -49.36
C THR A 73 -46.61 -17.56 -47.97
N GLU A 74 -47.29 -18.55 -47.42
CA GLU A 74 -47.87 -18.50 -46.07
C GLU A 74 -46.78 -18.34 -45.00
N VAL A 75 -45.69 -19.11 -45.08
CA VAL A 75 -44.51 -18.95 -44.20
C VAL A 75 -43.92 -17.54 -44.29
N ILE A 76 -43.78 -17.01 -45.50
CA ILE A 76 -43.29 -15.62 -45.68
C ILE A 76 -44.25 -14.63 -45.03
N LEU A 77 -45.56 -14.77 -45.22
CA LEU A 77 -46.60 -13.87 -44.70
C LEU A 77 -46.61 -13.88 -43.15
N THR A 78 -46.47 -15.05 -42.53
CA THR A 78 -46.34 -15.14 -41.06
C THR A 78 -45.12 -14.36 -40.56
N GLN A 79 -44.03 -14.37 -41.31
CA GLN A 79 -42.82 -13.64 -40.97
C GLN A 79 -42.99 -12.12 -41.11
N PHE A 80 -43.79 -11.67 -42.07
CA PHE A 80 -44.18 -10.26 -42.18
C PHE A 80 -45.04 -9.83 -40.98
N ASP A 81 -46.01 -10.65 -40.58
CA ASP A 81 -46.86 -10.34 -39.44
C ASP A 81 -46.06 -10.26 -38.13
N LEU A 82 -45.11 -11.17 -37.93
CA LEU A 82 -44.17 -11.13 -36.79
C LEU A 82 -43.32 -9.86 -36.81
N SER A 83 -42.80 -9.46 -37.98
CA SER A 83 -42.01 -8.22 -38.11
C SER A 83 -42.83 -6.96 -37.78
N ARG A 84 -44.11 -6.93 -38.20
CA ARG A 84 -45.03 -5.81 -37.96
C ARG A 84 -45.45 -5.72 -36.49
N GLN A 85 -45.67 -6.87 -35.84
CA GLN A 85 -45.96 -6.93 -34.42
C GLN A 85 -44.76 -6.42 -33.60
N ALA A 86 -43.54 -6.85 -33.96
CA ALA A 86 -42.32 -6.37 -33.32
C ALA A 86 -42.08 -4.86 -33.55
N GLU A 87 -42.40 -4.33 -34.73
CA GLU A 87 -42.27 -2.90 -35.05
C GLU A 87 -43.10 -2.02 -34.11
N ALA A 88 -44.34 -2.42 -33.80
CA ALA A 88 -45.19 -1.68 -32.87
C ALA A 88 -44.59 -1.61 -31.46
N THR A 89 -44.02 -2.71 -30.98
CA THR A 89 -43.36 -2.80 -29.66
C THR A 89 -42.07 -1.97 -29.63
N ILE A 90 -41.25 -2.03 -30.69
CA ILE A 90 -39.99 -1.29 -30.80
C ILE A 90 -40.23 0.22 -30.84
N LEU A 91 -41.29 0.67 -31.51
CA LEU A 91 -41.64 2.08 -31.56
C LEU A 91 -42.11 2.62 -30.21
N ARG A 92 -42.77 1.80 -29.38
CA ARG A 92 -43.21 2.17 -28.02
C ARG A 92 -42.03 2.35 -27.05
N GLY A 93 -40.93 1.60 -27.25
CA GLY A 93 -39.70 1.71 -26.45
C GLY A 93 -39.72 0.81 -25.20
N PRO A 94 -38.56 0.58 -24.57
CA PRO A 94 -38.42 -0.42 -23.49
C PRO A 94 -38.79 0.12 -22.09
N HIS A 95 -39.22 1.38 -21.97
CA HIS A 95 -39.50 2.04 -20.69
C HIS A 95 -40.69 1.43 -19.90
N GLU A 96 -41.66 0.82 -20.58
CA GLU A 96 -42.85 0.21 -19.96
C GLU A 96 -42.72 -1.30 -19.75
N ASP A 97 -42.09 -2.00 -20.70
CA ASP A 97 -41.96 -3.47 -20.70
C ASP A 97 -40.63 -3.87 -21.34
N LEU A 98 -39.60 -4.03 -20.52
CA LEU A 98 -38.27 -4.42 -20.99
C LEU A 98 -38.26 -5.87 -21.51
N GLU A 99 -38.98 -6.78 -20.86
CA GLU A 99 -38.99 -8.20 -21.21
C GLU A 99 -39.66 -8.41 -22.57
N GLY A 100 -40.85 -7.82 -22.77
CA GLY A 100 -41.55 -7.85 -24.06
C GLY A 100 -40.80 -7.10 -25.18
N TYR A 101 -40.02 -6.07 -24.84
CA TYR A 101 -39.17 -5.38 -25.80
C TYR A 101 -37.96 -6.25 -26.23
N LEU A 102 -37.31 -6.94 -25.30
CA LEU A 102 -36.20 -7.84 -25.59
C LEU A 102 -36.68 -9.04 -26.43
N GLU A 103 -37.84 -9.61 -26.12
CA GLU A 103 -38.47 -10.65 -26.95
C GLU A 103 -38.73 -10.15 -28.38
N ALA A 104 -39.23 -8.92 -28.54
CA ALA A 104 -39.46 -8.35 -29.87
C ALA A 104 -38.15 -8.17 -30.66
N VAL A 105 -37.04 -7.82 -30.00
CA VAL A 105 -35.71 -7.73 -30.61
C VAL A 105 -35.20 -9.10 -31.04
N ASP A 106 -35.37 -10.14 -30.21
CA ASP A 106 -34.94 -11.50 -30.54
C ASP A 106 -35.82 -12.12 -31.64
N MET A 107 -37.12 -11.80 -31.68
CA MET A 107 -38.00 -12.13 -32.80
C MET A 107 -37.52 -11.49 -34.11
N LEU A 108 -37.09 -10.22 -34.11
CA LEU A 108 -36.51 -9.58 -35.30
C LEU A 108 -35.20 -10.25 -35.72
N LYS A 109 -34.30 -10.57 -34.79
CA LYS A 109 -33.03 -11.26 -35.10
C LYS A 109 -33.28 -12.65 -35.71
N SER A 110 -34.19 -13.43 -35.12
CA SER A 110 -34.63 -14.71 -35.68
C SER A 110 -35.17 -14.51 -37.10
N THR A 111 -35.93 -13.43 -37.28
CA THR A 111 -36.49 -13.09 -38.58
C THR A 111 -35.45 -12.80 -39.65
N VAL A 112 -34.43 -12.01 -39.30
CA VAL A 112 -33.27 -11.78 -40.18
C VAL A 112 -32.55 -13.09 -40.49
N HIS A 113 -32.36 -13.98 -39.50
CA HIS A 113 -31.69 -15.27 -39.69
C HIS A 113 -32.47 -16.16 -40.69
N HIS A 114 -33.79 -16.23 -40.56
CA HIS A 114 -34.66 -16.97 -41.49
C HIS A 114 -34.58 -16.44 -42.93
N PHE A 115 -34.62 -15.12 -43.13
CA PHE A 115 -34.49 -14.55 -44.47
C PHE A 115 -33.08 -14.69 -45.05
N SER A 116 -32.04 -14.60 -44.22
CA SER A 116 -30.63 -14.75 -44.64
C SER A 116 -30.28 -16.19 -45.04
N SER A 117 -30.93 -17.18 -44.41
CA SER A 117 -30.79 -18.61 -44.74
C SER A 117 -31.50 -18.97 -46.05
N ASN A 118 -32.60 -18.26 -46.37
CA ASN A 118 -33.43 -18.47 -47.54
C ASN A 118 -33.16 -17.41 -48.63
N LYS A 119 -31.95 -17.43 -49.22
CA LYS A 119 -31.50 -16.48 -50.26
C LYS A 119 -32.29 -16.50 -51.59
N SER A 120 -33.40 -17.23 -51.70
CA SER A 120 -34.15 -17.42 -52.94
C SER A 120 -35.09 -16.26 -53.33
N PHE A 121 -35.27 -15.24 -52.48
CA PHE A 121 -36.31 -14.23 -52.68
C PHE A 121 -35.75 -12.80 -52.90
N LYS A 122 -35.52 -12.42 -54.16
CA LYS A 122 -35.11 -11.05 -54.55
C LYS A 122 -36.06 -9.93 -54.09
N GLY A 123 -37.33 -10.25 -53.80
CA GLY A 123 -38.32 -9.29 -53.27
C GLY A 123 -38.18 -9.00 -51.77
N CYS A 124 -37.35 -9.75 -51.04
CA CYS A 124 -37.20 -9.60 -49.58
C CYS A 124 -36.07 -8.63 -49.18
N ASP A 125 -35.28 -8.10 -50.12
CA ASP A 125 -34.18 -7.17 -49.80
C ASP A 125 -34.68 -5.86 -49.17
N GLY A 126 -35.79 -5.30 -49.67
CA GLY A 126 -36.40 -4.10 -49.08
C GLY A 126 -36.87 -4.32 -47.64
N VAL A 127 -37.32 -5.54 -47.34
CA VAL A 127 -37.83 -5.94 -46.03
C VAL A 127 -36.70 -6.24 -45.08
N MET A 128 -35.63 -6.91 -45.54
CA MET A 128 -34.40 -7.04 -44.76
C MET A 128 -33.81 -5.68 -44.42
N ASN A 129 -33.82 -4.72 -45.35
CA ASN A 129 -33.39 -3.35 -45.06
C ASN A 129 -34.27 -2.65 -44.03
N HIS A 130 -35.60 -2.83 -44.09
CA HIS A 130 -36.53 -2.31 -43.09
C HIS A 130 -36.30 -2.95 -41.70
N ILE A 131 -36.18 -4.27 -41.64
CA ILE A 131 -35.92 -5.00 -40.38
C ILE A 131 -34.56 -4.62 -39.80
N ASN A 132 -33.51 -4.48 -40.62
CA ASN A 132 -32.20 -4.03 -40.16
C ASN A 132 -32.23 -2.57 -39.67
N SER A 133 -33.04 -1.71 -40.29
CA SER A 133 -33.28 -0.35 -39.81
C SER A 133 -34.01 -0.33 -38.46
N LEU A 134 -35.05 -1.16 -38.32
CA LEU A 134 -35.75 -1.36 -37.05
C LEU A 134 -34.85 -1.91 -35.96
N LEU A 135 -34.00 -2.90 -36.28
CA LEU A 135 -33.03 -3.48 -35.35
C LEU A 135 -32.01 -2.42 -34.90
N SER A 136 -31.50 -1.61 -35.84
CA SER A 136 -30.59 -0.50 -35.53
C SER A 136 -31.25 0.53 -34.62
N LYS A 137 -32.52 0.88 -34.89
CA LYS A 137 -33.30 1.78 -34.04
C LYS A 137 -33.58 1.17 -32.66
N ALA A 138 -33.81 -0.14 -32.61
CA ALA A 138 -34.06 -0.85 -31.38
C ALA A 138 -32.82 -0.86 -30.48
N ILE A 139 -31.64 -1.12 -31.06
CA ILE A 139 -30.34 -1.08 -30.36
C ILE A 139 -30.06 0.32 -29.83
N LEU A 140 -30.28 1.38 -30.63
CA LEU A 140 -30.09 2.76 -30.17
C LEU A 140 -30.98 3.10 -28.96
N LYS A 141 -32.23 2.61 -28.96
CA LYS A 141 -33.13 2.76 -27.80
C LYS A 141 -32.64 1.95 -26.59
N LEU A 142 -32.12 0.74 -26.78
CA LEU A 142 -31.52 -0.06 -25.70
C LEU A 142 -30.29 0.63 -25.11
N GLU A 143 -29.45 1.24 -25.94
CA GLU A 143 -28.29 2.02 -25.48
C GLU A 143 -28.72 3.24 -24.64
N GLU A 144 -29.77 3.95 -25.08
CA GLU A 144 -30.31 5.10 -24.34
C GLU A 144 -30.92 4.67 -23.00
N GLU A 145 -31.57 3.54 -22.95
CA GLU A 145 -32.23 3.03 -21.74
C GLU A 145 -31.23 2.47 -20.75
N PHE A 146 -30.20 1.77 -21.25
CA PHE A 146 -29.03 1.42 -20.46
C PHE A 146 -28.37 2.67 -19.86
N ARG A 147 -28.19 3.74 -20.67
CA ARG A 147 -27.63 5.02 -20.21
C ARG A 147 -28.51 5.68 -19.15
N GLN A 148 -29.82 5.78 -19.37
CA GLN A 148 -30.77 6.43 -18.45
C GLN A 148 -30.87 5.70 -17.12
N LEU A 149 -30.95 4.37 -17.17
CA LEU A 149 -31.05 3.54 -15.98
C LEU A 149 -29.73 3.59 -15.19
N LEU A 150 -28.58 3.55 -15.87
CA LEU A 150 -27.29 3.73 -15.22
C LEU A 150 -27.13 5.13 -14.60
N ALA A 151 -27.57 6.19 -15.28
CA ALA A 151 -27.53 7.57 -14.77
C ALA A 151 -28.48 7.80 -13.57
N THR A 152 -29.64 7.14 -13.57
CA THR A 152 -30.65 7.29 -12.51
C THR A 152 -30.21 6.62 -11.21
N TYR A 153 -29.58 5.45 -11.32
CA TYR A 153 -29.19 4.63 -10.17
C TYR A 153 -27.72 4.80 -9.75
N SER A 154 -26.86 5.38 -10.59
CA SER A 154 -25.50 5.75 -10.20
C SER A 154 -25.51 7.10 -9.49
N LYS A 155 -25.72 7.08 -8.18
CA LYS A 155 -25.63 8.26 -7.32
C LYS A 155 -24.31 8.26 -6.55
N PRO A 156 -23.64 9.42 -6.38
CA PRO A 156 -22.44 9.50 -5.56
C PRO A 156 -22.78 9.10 -4.12
N ILE A 157 -21.93 8.29 -3.49
CA ILE A 157 -22.16 7.88 -2.10
C ILE A 157 -21.83 9.05 -1.18
N GLU A 158 -22.74 9.37 -0.26
CA GLU A 158 -22.48 10.34 0.80
C GLU A 158 -21.51 9.78 1.84
N PRO A 159 -20.56 10.59 2.34
CA PRO A 159 -19.48 10.14 3.22
C PRO A 159 -20.01 9.45 4.49
N ASP A 160 -21.13 9.90 5.05
CA ASP A 160 -21.78 9.30 6.24
C ASP A 160 -22.10 7.82 6.05
N ARG A 161 -22.56 7.42 4.85
CA ARG A 161 -22.86 6.01 4.54
C ARG A 161 -21.60 5.16 4.37
N LEU A 162 -20.48 5.77 3.98
CA LEU A 162 -19.18 5.08 3.92
C LEU A 162 -18.61 4.89 5.33
N PHE A 163 -18.78 5.89 6.20
CA PHE A 163 -18.39 5.81 7.62
C PHE A 163 -19.23 4.78 8.39
N ASP A 164 -20.52 4.63 8.09
CA ASP A 164 -21.38 3.58 8.68
C ASP A 164 -20.96 2.15 8.29
N CYS A 165 -20.29 2.01 7.15
CA CYS A 165 -19.79 0.72 6.66
C CYS A 165 -18.39 0.36 7.20
N LEU A 166 -17.77 1.26 7.98
CA LEU A 166 -16.50 1.03 8.67
C LEU A 166 -16.70 0.32 10.02
N PRO A 167 -15.74 -0.49 10.47
CA PRO A 167 -15.70 -0.99 11.84
C PRO A 167 -15.72 0.17 12.84
N LYS A 168 -16.35 -0.01 14.01
CA LYS A 168 -16.49 1.02 15.07
C LYS A 168 -15.14 1.62 15.53
N SER A 169 -14.01 0.99 15.25
CA SER A 169 -12.66 1.48 15.54
C SER A 169 -12.11 2.49 14.53
N LEU A 170 -12.70 2.61 13.34
CA LEU A 170 -12.25 3.48 12.24
C LEU A 170 -13.26 4.59 11.91
N GLN A 171 -14.36 4.70 12.67
CA GLN A 171 -15.32 5.79 12.51
C GLN A 171 -14.73 7.08 13.12
N PRO A 172 -14.74 8.22 12.39
CA PRO A 172 -14.37 9.49 12.99
C PRO A 172 -15.32 9.78 14.15
N HIS A 173 -14.78 9.93 15.36
CA HIS A 173 -15.56 10.18 16.57
C HIS A 173 -16.44 11.42 16.37
N SER A 174 -17.75 11.23 16.23
CA SER A 174 -18.70 12.31 16.50
C SER A 174 -18.72 12.54 18.01
N GLU A 175 -18.02 13.58 18.46
CA GLU A 175 -18.28 14.18 19.76
C GLU A 175 -19.76 14.61 19.80
N THR A 176 -20.61 13.84 20.48
CA THR A 176 -21.72 14.30 21.33
C THR A 176 -22.67 13.15 21.68
N SER A 177 -22.59 12.68 22.93
CA SER A 177 -23.74 12.50 23.84
C SER A 177 -23.23 11.74 25.06
N GLY A 178 -23.18 12.45 26.20
CA GLY A 178 -22.63 11.92 27.43
C GLY A 178 -23.53 10.88 28.09
N HIS A 179 -22.92 9.90 28.74
CA HIS A 179 -23.29 9.49 30.10
C HIS A 179 -22.15 8.71 30.78
N GLN A 180 -21.70 9.27 31.90
CA GLN A 180 -21.01 8.68 33.07
C GLN A 180 -19.69 7.91 32.85
N ALA A 181 -18.61 8.59 33.25
CA ALA A 181 -17.32 8.02 33.55
C ALA A 181 -17.35 7.26 34.88
N ASP A 182 -16.97 5.98 34.86
CA ASP A 182 -16.31 5.31 35.98
C ASP A 182 -14.87 5.00 35.57
N GLY A 183 -13.95 5.22 36.50
CA GLY A 183 -12.52 5.37 36.25
C GLY A 183 -11.78 4.06 35.97
N GLY A 184 -10.94 4.07 34.94
CA GLY A 184 -9.93 3.05 34.68
C GLY A 184 -8.90 3.55 33.67
N LYS A 185 -7.62 3.52 34.04
CA LYS A 185 -6.46 4.01 33.28
C LYS A 185 -6.32 3.35 31.88
N PRO A 186 -5.70 4.02 30.88
CA PRO A 186 -5.38 3.41 29.59
C PRO A 186 -4.03 2.70 29.68
N GLU A 187 -4.04 1.37 29.78
CA GLU A 187 -2.87 0.52 29.52
C GLU A 187 -3.21 -0.43 28.37
N HIS A 188 -2.33 -0.44 27.35
CA HIS A 188 -2.22 -1.41 26.27
C HIS A 188 -3.45 -1.59 25.33
N GLN A 189 -3.54 -0.76 24.29
CA GLN A 189 -4.19 -1.13 23.02
C GLN A 189 -3.18 -1.82 22.09
N ALA A 190 -2.69 -2.97 22.51
CA ALA A 190 -2.26 -4.03 21.59
C ALA A 190 -3.41 -5.04 21.57
N ARG A 191 -4.36 -4.92 20.62
CA ARG A 191 -5.45 -5.91 20.50
C ARG A 191 -6.13 -5.92 19.12
N SER A 192 -5.95 -7.06 18.46
CA SER A 192 -6.86 -7.73 17.54
C SER A 192 -7.15 -7.09 16.17
N LEU A 193 -6.29 -7.43 15.20
CA LEU A 193 -6.55 -7.42 13.76
C LEU A 193 -7.41 -8.65 13.33
N GLU A 194 -8.37 -9.09 14.14
CA GLU A 194 -9.30 -10.15 13.74
C GLU A 194 -10.45 -9.53 12.91
N THR A 195 -10.26 -9.59 11.59
CA THR A 195 -11.30 -9.57 10.56
C THR A 195 -12.38 -8.49 10.73
N ALA A 196 -11.97 -7.23 10.61
CA ALA A 196 -12.88 -6.11 10.38
C ALA A 196 -13.75 -6.40 9.13
N VAL A 197 -15.00 -6.83 9.31
CA VAL A 197 -15.94 -7.10 8.21
C VAL A 197 -16.43 -5.77 7.65
N TYR A 198 -15.77 -5.29 6.60
CA TYR A 198 -16.26 -4.16 5.79
C TYR A 198 -17.53 -4.60 5.07
N LYS A 199 -18.64 -3.89 5.32
CA LYS A 199 -19.86 -4.10 4.54
C LYS A 199 -19.71 -3.33 3.22
N THR A 200 -19.56 -4.05 2.11
CA THR A 200 -19.51 -3.40 0.80
C THR A 200 -20.81 -2.61 0.57
N PRO A 201 -20.72 -1.30 0.25
CA PRO A 201 -21.90 -0.45 0.16
C PRO A 201 -22.74 -0.86 -1.05
N THR A 202 -24.05 -0.73 -0.92
CA THR A 202 -24.98 -0.99 -2.03
C THR A 202 -24.93 0.16 -3.01
N LEU A 203 -23.96 0.11 -3.93
CA LEU A 203 -23.69 1.13 -4.96
C LEU A 203 -24.82 1.23 -6.00
N ILE A 204 -25.50 0.12 -6.29
CA ILE A 204 -26.70 0.02 -7.14
C ILE A 204 -27.70 -0.92 -6.44
N PRO A 205 -29.01 -0.62 -6.42
CA PRO A 205 -30.00 -1.53 -5.84
C PRO A 205 -29.98 -2.90 -6.53
N ALA A 206 -29.99 -3.98 -5.75
CA ALA A 206 -29.92 -5.37 -6.26
C ALA A 206 -31.05 -5.75 -7.24
N ARG A 207 -32.17 -5.01 -7.24
CA ARG A 207 -33.29 -5.22 -8.17
C ARG A 207 -33.00 -4.75 -9.59
N VAL A 208 -32.04 -3.83 -9.74
CA VAL A 208 -31.72 -3.15 -11.00
C VAL A 208 -30.55 -3.83 -11.72
N LEU A 209 -29.73 -4.60 -10.99
CA LEU A 209 -28.57 -5.31 -11.53
C LEU A 209 -28.92 -6.38 -12.57
N PRO A 210 -29.97 -7.22 -12.39
CA PRO A 210 -30.39 -8.17 -13.43
C PRO A 210 -30.83 -7.48 -14.71
N LEU A 211 -31.58 -6.37 -14.59
CA LEU A 211 -32.04 -5.58 -15.74
C LEU A 211 -30.87 -4.97 -16.53
N LEU A 212 -29.85 -4.46 -15.82
CA LEU A 212 -28.60 -3.97 -16.43
C LEU A 212 -27.83 -5.10 -17.11
N HIS A 213 -27.80 -6.27 -16.51
CA HIS A 213 -27.14 -7.45 -17.06
C HIS A 213 -27.80 -7.91 -18.37
N ASP A 214 -29.13 -8.01 -18.40
CA ASP A 214 -29.89 -8.41 -19.59
C ASP A 214 -29.72 -7.42 -20.73
N LEU A 215 -29.76 -6.11 -20.43
CA LEU A 215 -29.47 -5.04 -21.39
C LEU A 215 -28.04 -5.14 -21.93
N ALA A 216 -27.04 -5.35 -21.05
CA ALA A 216 -25.65 -5.48 -21.45
C ALA A 216 -25.42 -6.71 -22.34
N ASN A 217 -26.00 -7.87 -21.99
CA ASN A 217 -25.96 -9.09 -22.80
C ASN A 217 -26.49 -8.85 -24.22
N GLN A 218 -27.63 -8.17 -24.33
CA GLN A 218 -28.28 -7.90 -25.61
C GLN A 218 -27.47 -6.94 -26.48
N LEU A 219 -26.85 -5.91 -25.90
CA LEU A 219 -25.93 -5.02 -26.61
C LEU A 219 -24.64 -5.75 -27.06
N VAL A 220 -24.14 -6.68 -26.24
CA VAL A 220 -22.97 -7.50 -26.56
C VAL A 220 -23.25 -8.46 -27.71
N GLN A 221 -24.39 -9.14 -27.69
CA GLN A 221 -24.84 -10.02 -28.77
C GLN A 221 -25.09 -9.26 -30.08
N ALA A 222 -25.52 -7.99 -29.99
CA ALA A 222 -25.68 -7.12 -31.15
C ALA A 222 -24.34 -6.61 -31.73
N GLY A 223 -23.20 -6.89 -31.07
CA GLY A 223 -21.88 -6.43 -31.50
C GLY A 223 -21.49 -5.02 -31.02
N HIS A 224 -22.34 -4.37 -30.21
CA HIS A 224 -22.15 -3.00 -29.69
C HIS A 224 -21.37 -2.97 -28.36
N GLN A 225 -20.37 -3.85 -28.23
CA GLN A 225 -19.60 -4.07 -27.00
C GLN A 225 -18.85 -2.81 -26.54
N GLN A 226 -18.24 -2.08 -27.49
CA GLN A 226 -17.47 -0.86 -27.22
C GLN A 226 -18.34 0.32 -26.76
N GLN A 227 -19.58 0.40 -27.24
CA GLN A 227 -20.51 1.44 -26.80
C GLN A 227 -21.05 1.15 -25.41
N CYS A 228 -21.38 -0.12 -25.12
CA CYS A 228 -21.80 -0.55 -23.79
C CYS A 228 -20.71 -0.24 -22.73
N SER A 229 -19.46 -0.61 -23.00
CA SER A 229 -18.35 -0.31 -22.08
C SER A 229 -18.11 1.19 -21.90
N LYS A 230 -18.23 1.99 -22.98
CA LYS A 230 -18.10 3.45 -22.91
C LYS A 230 -19.20 4.10 -22.07
N ILE A 231 -20.46 3.71 -22.28
CA ILE A 231 -21.59 4.25 -21.50
C ILE A 231 -21.42 3.88 -20.02
N TYR A 232 -21.05 2.63 -19.76
CA TYR A 232 -20.80 2.15 -18.39
C TYR A 232 -19.70 2.96 -17.71
N ARG A 233 -18.56 3.11 -18.40
CA ARG A 233 -17.41 3.88 -17.92
C ARG A 233 -17.77 5.32 -17.63
N ASP A 234 -18.36 6.03 -18.59
CA ASP A 234 -18.59 7.48 -18.47
C ASP A 234 -19.53 7.79 -17.28
N ALA A 235 -20.53 6.94 -17.01
CA ALA A 235 -21.42 7.10 -15.87
C ALA A 235 -20.78 6.66 -14.54
N ARG A 236 -20.15 5.48 -14.48
CA ARG A 236 -19.60 4.94 -13.22
C ARG A 236 -18.33 5.65 -12.79
N ALA A 237 -17.43 5.98 -13.72
CA ALA A 237 -16.20 6.72 -13.43
C ALA A 237 -16.52 8.11 -12.86
N SER A 238 -17.46 8.84 -13.48
CA SER A 238 -17.86 10.16 -12.98
C SER A 238 -18.52 10.09 -11.59
N THR A 239 -19.32 9.05 -11.32
CA THR A 239 -19.95 8.82 -10.01
C THR A 239 -18.92 8.45 -8.94
N LEU A 240 -17.93 7.62 -9.28
CA LEU A 240 -16.83 7.23 -8.41
C LEU A 240 -15.93 8.41 -8.06
N GLU A 241 -15.55 9.21 -9.07
CA GLU A 241 -14.80 10.45 -8.88
C GLU A 241 -15.57 11.45 -8.01
N SER A 242 -16.88 11.62 -8.23
CA SER A 242 -17.71 12.49 -7.41
C SER A 242 -17.77 12.02 -5.96
N SER A 243 -17.86 10.70 -5.73
CA SER A 243 -17.86 10.11 -4.38
C SER A 243 -16.53 10.34 -3.66
N LEU A 244 -15.39 10.20 -4.36
CA LEU A 244 -14.07 10.52 -3.82
C LEU A 244 -13.89 12.01 -3.51
N ARG A 245 -14.41 12.91 -4.37
CA ARG A 245 -14.39 14.35 -4.10
C ARG A 245 -15.23 14.71 -2.88
N LYS A 246 -16.42 14.11 -2.71
CA LYS A 246 -17.26 14.31 -1.52
C LYS A 246 -16.60 13.78 -0.24
N LEU A 247 -15.81 12.71 -0.35
CA LEU A 247 -15.01 12.20 0.76
C LEU A 247 -13.88 13.18 1.16
N GLY A 248 -13.52 14.14 0.30
CA GLY A 248 -12.45 15.12 0.56
C GLY A 248 -11.12 14.78 -0.12
N VAL A 249 -11.13 13.87 -1.10
CA VAL A 249 -9.95 13.58 -1.93
C VAL A 249 -9.77 14.69 -2.96
N GLU A 250 -8.91 15.65 -2.64
CA GLU A 250 -8.51 16.73 -3.54
C GLU A 250 -7.27 16.34 -4.34
N LYS A 251 -7.27 16.67 -5.65
CA LYS A 251 -6.08 16.54 -6.48
C LYS A 251 -5.12 17.69 -6.14
N LEU A 252 -4.16 17.42 -5.27
CA LEU A 252 -3.16 18.39 -4.84
C LEU A 252 -1.87 18.22 -5.65
N ASN A 253 -1.32 19.33 -6.12
CA ASN A 253 -0.02 19.33 -6.79
C ASN A 253 1.11 19.50 -5.77
N LYS A 254 2.34 19.18 -6.18
CA LYS A 254 3.55 19.34 -5.38
C LYS A 254 3.67 20.75 -4.77
N ASP A 255 3.38 21.78 -5.55
CA ASP A 255 3.51 23.18 -5.12
C ASP A 255 2.46 23.57 -4.07
N ASP A 256 1.29 22.93 -4.08
CA ASP A 256 0.23 23.17 -3.10
C ASP A 256 0.62 22.54 -1.76
N VAL A 257 1.12 21.31 -1.79
CA VAL A 257 1.62 20.60 -0.60
C VAL A 257 2.82 21.33 0.02
N GLN A 258 3.69 21.92 -0.79
CA GLN A 258 4.86 22.65 -0.29
C GLN A 258 4.51 23.98 0.37
N LYS A 259 3.40 24.62 -0.02
CA LYS A 259 2.94 25.89 0.54
C LYS A 259 2.08 25.73 1.80
N MET A 260 1.62 24.53 2.11
CA MET A 260 0.79 24.25 3.27
C MET A 260 1.60 24.27 4.58
N GLN A 261 0.93 24.68 5.65
CA GLN A 261 1.45 24.57 7.01
C GLN A 261 1.51 23.10 7.45
N TRP A 262 2.47 22.76 8.31
CA TRP A 262 2.71 21.39 8.75
C TRP A 262 1.47 20.76 9.43
N GLU A 263 0.83 21.46 10.36
CA GLU A 263 -0.35 20.96 11.09
C GLU A 263 -1.53 20.61 10.15
N ALA A 264 -1.73 21.43 9.11
CA ALA A 264 -2.75 21.19 8.09
C ALA A 264 -2.37 20.03 7.16
N LEU A 265 -1.07 19.82 6.90
CA LEU A 265 -0.60 18.71 6.09
C LEU A 265 -0.71 17.38 6.83
N GLU A 266 -0.33 17.34 8.11
CA GLU A 266 -0.43 16.16 8.97
C GLU A 266 -1.88 15.65 9.05
N THR A 267 -2.83 16.55 9.33
CA THR A 267 -4.27 16.22 9.33
C THR A 267 -4.77 15.75 7.97
N LYS A 268 -4.33 16.37 6.87
CA LYS A 268 -4.67 15.90 5.51
C LYS A 268 -4.09 14.52 5.19
N ILE A 269 -2.90 14.19 5.67
CA ILE A 269 -2.30 12.86 5.45
C ILE A 269 -3.04 11.80 6.28
N GLN A 270 -3.36 12.09 7.54
CA GLN A 270 -4.21 11.21 8.36
C GLN A 270 -5.56 10.96 7.68
N ASN A 271 -6.20 12.01 7.16
CA ASN A 271 -7.44 11.86 6.38
C ASN A 271 -7.23 11.03 5.11
N TRP A 272 -6.14 11.24 4.37
CA TRP A 272 -5.81 10.46 3.18
C TRP A 272 -5.64 8.98 3.49
N ILE A 273 -5.02 8.62 4.62
CA ILE A 273 -4.90 7.23 5.10
C ILE A 273 -6.29 6.60 5.27
N HIS A 274 -7.23 7.31 5.90
CA HIS A 274 -8.60 6.84 6.06
C HIS A 274 -9.31 6.73 4.71
N TYR A 275 -9.14 7.71 3.82
CA TYR A 275 -9.75 7.72 2.50
C TYR A 275 -9.21 6.60 1.60
N MET A 276 -7.93 6.25 1.71
CA MET A 276 -7.32 5.16 0.96
C MET A 276 -7.92 3.81 1.38
N ARG A 277 -8.08 3.58 2.69
CA ARG A 277 -8.78 2.38 3.20
C ARG A 277 -10.23 2.32 2.71
N ILE A 278 -10.96 3.44 2.75
CA ILE A 278 -12.34 3.52 2.28
C ILE A 278 -12.43 3.24 0.77
N ALA A 279 -11.54 3.83 -0.02
CA ALA A 279 -11.51 3.68 -1.46
C ALA A 279 -11.25 2.24 -1.88
N VAL A 280 -10.25 1.58 -1.30
CA VAL A 280 -9.90 0.19 -1.65
C VAL A 280 -10.95 -0.79 -1.13
N LYS A 281 -11.26 -0.75 0.18
CA LYS A 281 -12.11 -1.78 0.82
C LYS A 281 -13.58 -1.65 0.51
N LEU A 282 -14.07 -0.46 0.18
CA LEU A 282 -15.50 -0.22 -0.08
C LEU A 282 -15.78 0.13 -1.53
N LEU A 283 -15.14 1.18 -2.06
CA LEU A 283 -15.50 1.70 -3.38
C LEU A 283 -15.02 0.78 -4.52
N PHE A 284 -13.74 0.42 -4.56
CA PHE A 284 -13.21 -0.45 -5.61
C PHE A 284 -13.72 -1.89 -5.48
N ALA A 285 -13.80 -2.43 -4.26
CA ALA A 285 -14.41 -3.73 -4.01
C ALA A 285 -15.90 -3.77 -4.43
N GLY A 286 -16.65 -2.70 -4.17
CA GLY A 286 -18.05 -2.57 -4.59
C GLY A 286 -18.20 -2.43 -6.10
N GLU A 287 -17.35 -1.64 -6.75
CA GLU A 287 -17.36 -1.47 -8.21
C GLU A 287 -16.97 -2.76 -8.93
N ARG A 288 -16.01 -3.53 -8.40
CA ARG A 288 -15.63 -4.84 -8.94
C ARG A 288 -16.82 -5.80 -8.92
N LYS A 289 -17.53 -5.88 -7.79
CA LYS A 289 -18.74 -6.71 -7.68
C LYS A 289 -19.83 -6.32 -8.69
N ILE A 290 -20.05 -5.03 -8.92
CA ILE A 290 -21.03 -4.56 -9.91
C ILE A 290 -20.57 -4.90 -11.32
N CYS A 291 -19.32 -4.62 -11.65
CA CYS A 291 -18.76 -4.93 -12.95
C CYS A 291 -18.86 -6.44 -13.26
N ASP A 292 -18.56 -7.29 -12.26
CA ASP A 292 -18.67 -8.73 -12.40
C ASP A 292 -20.10 -9.20 -12.62
N GLN A 293 -21.07 -8.62 -11.91
CA GLN A 293 -22.50 -8.94 -12.02
C GLN A 293 -23.15 -8.42 -13.31
N VAL A 294 -22.79 -7.23 -13.79
CA VAL A 294 -23.36 -6.65 -15.01
C VAL A 294 -22.85 -7.39 -16.26
N PHE A 295 -21.60 -7.81 -16.26
CA PHE A 295 -20.98 -8.43 -17.43
C PHE A 295 -20.87 -9.96 -17.34
N ASP A 296 -21.55 -10.62 -16.39
CA ASP A 296 -21.37 -12.05 -16.18
C ASP A 296 -21.72 -12.92 -17.40
N GLY A 297 -20.83 -13.84 -17.81
CA GLY A 297 -21.05 -14.63 -19.02
C GLY A 297 -21.00 -13.88 -20.36
N THR A 298 -20.66 -12.58 -20.41
CA THR A 298 -20.45 -11.84 -21.67
C THR A 298 -19.05 -12.04 -22.25
N THR A 299 -18.89 -11.88 -23.56
CA THR A 299 -17.56 -11.87 -24.23
C THR A 299 -16.75 -10.60 -23.98
N LEU A 300 -17.25 -9.66 -23.18
CA LEU A 300 -16.57 -8.41 -22.86
C LEU A 300 -15.41 -8.66 -21.90
N ASN A 301 -14.31 -7.93 -22.11
CA ASN A 301 -13.19 -7.93 -21.20
C ASN A 301 -13.56 -7.11 -19.94
N LYS A 302 -14.16 -7.77 -18.94
CA LYS A 302 -14.62 -7.15 -17.68
C LYS A 302 -13.50 -6.35 -17.01
N ASP A 303 -12.29 -6.91 -17.01
CA ASP A 303 -11.11 -6.29 -16.40
C ASP A 303 -10.74 -4.98 -17.08
N GLN A 304 -10.90 -4.88 -18.41
CA GLN A 304 -10.61 -3.65 -19.15
C GLN A 304 -11.63 -2.55 -18.81
N CYS A 305 -12.91 -2.89 -18.71
CA CYS A 305 -13.94 -1.92 -18.34
C CYS A 305 -13.74 -1.42 -16.91
N PHE A 306 -13.43 -2.32 -15.98
CA PHE A 306 -13.12 -1.97 -14.60
C PHE A 306 -11.87 -1.08 -14.48
N ALA A 307 -10.79 -1.41 -15.21
CA ALA A 307 -9.58 -0.60 -15.26
C ALA A 307 -9.88 0.82 -15.73
N GLU A 308 -10.65 0.98 -16.81
CA GLU A 308 -11.00 2.30 -17.34
C GLU A 308 -11.90 3.12 -16.40
N VAL A 309 -12.80 2.48 -15.66
CA VAL A 309 -13.65 3.15 -14.66
C VAL A 309 -12.83 3.67 -13.48
N THR A 310 -11.86 2.90 -13.03
CA THR A 310 -11.12 3.16 -11.79
C THR A 310 -9.82 3.94 -12.03
N ALA A 311 -9.30 3.99 -13.26
CA ALA A 311 -8.04 4.64 -13.63
C ALA A 311 -7.92 6.08 -13.11
N ASN A 312 -8.89 6.95 -13.40
CA ASN A 312 -8.86 8.35 -12.96
C ASN A 312 -8.92 8.47 -11.44
N SER A 313 -9.75 7.65 -10.79
CA SER A 313 -9.95 7.65 -9.35
C SER A 313 -8.69 7.23 -8.60
N VAL A 314 -8.04 6.16 -9.05
CA VAL A 314 -6.74 5.71 -8.53
C VAL A 314 -5.66 6.74 -8.81
N ALA A 315 -5.60 7.32 -10.02
CA ALA A 315 -4.63 8.37 -10.34
C ALA A 315 -4.77 9.58 -9.41
N VAL A 316 -5.99 10.00 -9.07
CA VAL A 316 -6.21 11.11 -8.11
C VAL A 316 -5.73 10.73 -6.71
N LEU A 317 -6.09 9.55 -6.20
CA LEU A 317 -5.63 9.08 -4.88
C LEU A 317 -4.11 8.97 -4.79
N LEU A 318 -3.47 8.39 -5.80
CA LEU A 318 -2.02 8.24 -5.87
C LEU A 318 -1.30 9.58 -6.09
N SER A 319 -1.91 10.54 -6.80
CA SER A 319 -1.31 11.85 -7.05
C SER A 319 -1.05 12.64 -5.77
N PHE A 320 -1.92 12.51 -4.75
CA PHE A 320 -1.69 13.10 -3.44
C PHE A 320 -0.46 12.47 -2.76
N GLY A 321 -0.37 11.14 -2.75
CA GLY A 321 0.79 10.44 -2.20
C GLY A 321 2.08 10.81 -2.91
N ASP A 322 2.06 10.93 -4.24
CA ASP A 322 3.23 11.32 -5.02
C ASP A 322 3.62 12.79 -4.77
N ALA A 323 2.64 13.68 -4.57
CA ALA A 323 2.90 15.08 -4.20
C ALA A 323 3.55 15.19 -2.81
N VAL A 324 3.12 14.37 -1.84
CA VAL A 324 3.72 14.30 -0.49
C VAL A 324 5.14 13.73 -0.56
N ALA A 325 5.35 12.63 -1.28
CA ALA A 325 6.66 12.01 -1.47
C ALA A 325 7.67 12.96 -2.14
N LYS A 326 7.22 13.79 -3.09
CA LYS A 326 8.07 14.79 -3.77
C LYS A 326 8.22 16.12 -3.04
N SER A 327 7.54 16.30 -1.91
CA SER A 327 7.57 17.52 -1.13
C SER A 327 8.93 17.73 -0.45
N LYS A 328 9.15 18.91 0.16
CA LYS A 328 10.39 19.16 0.90
C LYS A 328 10.53 18.13 2.03
N ARG A 329 11.61 17.36 1.98
CA ARG A 329 12.02 16.39 3.00
C ARG A 329 12.29 17.10 4.33
N SER A 330 11.79 16.54 5.42
CA SER A 330 12.14 16.95 6.78
C SER A 330 12.04 15.75 7.73
N PRO A 331 12.80 15.73 8.83
CA PRO A 331 12.77 14.61 9.77
C PRO A 331 11.39 14.39 10.39
N GLU A 332 10.65 15.46 10.70
CA GLU A 332 9.32 15.38 11.31
C GLU A 332 8.30 14.71 10.37
N LYS A 333 8.48 14.86 9.06
CA LYS A 333 7.65 14.23 8.03
C LYS A 333 7.84 12.73 7.91
N LEU A 334 8.96 12.19 8.39
CA LEU A 334 9.29 10.77 8.21
C LEU A 334 8.20 9.88 8.80
N PHE A 335 7.72 10.16 10.01
CA PHE A 335 6.73 9.31 10.68
C PHE A 335 5.41 9.24 9.91
N VAL A 336 4.94 10.41 9.45
CA VAL A 336 3.72 10.49 8.65
C VAL A 336 3.89 9.83 7.26
N LEU A 337 5.10 9.88 6.67
CA LEU A 337 5.42 9.13 5.46
C LEU A 337 5.41 7.61 5.69
N LEU A 338 5.89 7.15 6.86
CA LEU A 338 5.83 5.74 7.25
C LEU A 338 4.39 5.29 7.43
N ASP A 339 3.53 6.10 8.07
CA ASP A 339 2.09 5.79 8.19
C ASP A 339 1.44 5.60 6.79
N MET A 340 1.80 6.43 5.81
CA MET A 340 1.32 6.26 4.43
C MET A 340 1.82 4.97 3.80
N TYR A 341 3.08 4.60 4.03
CA TYR A 341 3.67 3.35 3.55
C TYR A 341 2.99 2.13 4.18
N GLU A 342 2.72 2.16 5.49
CA GLU A 342 2.00 1.08 6.20
C GLU A 342 0.64 0.80 5.57
N VAL A 343 -0.11 1.83 5.24
CA VAL A 343 -1.46 1.69 4.67
C VAL A 343 -1.38 1.14 3.25
N LEU A 344 -0.40 1.54 2.46
CA LEU A 344 -0.18 0.96 1.12
C LEU A 344 0.22 -0.51 1.20
N HIS A 345 1.03 -0.90 2.19
CA HIS A 345 1.43 -2.28 2.40
C HIS A 345 0.25 -3.12 2.97
N GLU A 346 -0.54 -2.58 3.91
CA GLU A 346 -1.77 -3.20 4.42
C GLU A 346 -2.75 -3.52 3.29
N LEU A 347 -2.95 -2.56 2.38
CA LEU A 347 -3.89 -2.66 1.27
C LEU A 347 -3.32 -3.44 0.08
N HIS A 348 -2.04 -3.80 0.07
CA HIS A 348 -1.39 -4.42 -1.10
C HIS A 348 -2.10 -5.70 -1.55
N VAL A 349 -2.41 -6.61 -0.62
CA VAL A 349 -3.10 -7.87 -0.92
C VAL A 349 -4.51 -7.60 -1.48
N GLU A 350 -5.23 -6.64 -0.89
CA GLU A 350 -6.58 -6.29 -1.35
C GLU A 350 -6.55 -5.67 -2.75
N ILE A 351 -5.57 -4.81 -3.04
CA ILE A 351 -5.36 -4.23 -4.37
C ILE A 351 -5.04 -5.33 -5.39
N GLU A 352 -4.18 -6.29 -5.07
CA GLU A 352 -3.91 -7.43 -5.95
C GLU A 352 -5.17 -8.26 -6.23
N THR A 353 -6.04 -8.47 -5.24
CA THR A 353 -7.31 -9.21 -5.41
C THR A 353 -8.39 -8.43 -6.16
N ILE A 354 -8.45 -7.10 -6.03
CA ILE A 354 -9.47 -6.28 -6.69
C ILE A 354 -9.08 -6.01 -8.15
N PHE A 355 -7.79 -5.77 -8.40
CA PHE A 355 -7.22 -5.45 -9.70
C PHE A 355 -6.65 -6.69 -10.40
N GLU A 356 -7.42 -7.79 -10.37
CA GLU A 356 -7.12 -8.99 -11.12
C GLU A 356 -7.13 -8.73 -12.65
N GLY A 357 -6.24 -9.41 -13.37
CA GLY A 357 -6.15 -9.35 -14.83
C GLY A 357 -5.00 -8.51 -15.39
N LYS A 358 -4.74 -8.69 -16.70
CA LYS A 358 -3.66 -8.00 -17.44
C LYS A 358 -3.97 -6.52 -17.71
N ALA A 359 -5.26 -6.16 -17.82
CA ALA A 359 -5.67 -4.79 -18.06
C ALA A 359 -5.47 -3.87 -16.84
N CYS A 360 -5.50 -4.44 -15.64
CA CYS A 360 -5.35 -3.70 -14.38
C CYS A 360 -3.89 -3.66 -13.86
N THR A 361 -2.91 -4.18 -14.61
CA THR A 361 -1.50 -4.22 -14.16
C THR A 361 -0.93 -2.82 -13.96
N GLU A 362 -1.28 -1.86 -14.82
CA GLU A 362 -0.83 -0.47 -14.72
C GLU A 362 -1.21 0.16 -13.36
N MET A 363 -2.39 -0.19 -12.82
CA MET A 363 -2.88 0.33 -11.55
C MET A 363 -2.12 -0.26 -10.35
N ARG A 364 -1.83 -1.56 -10.42
CA ARG A 364 -1.01 -2.27 -9.43
C ARG A 364 0.43 -1.76 -9.44
N GLU A 365 1.03 -1.65 -10.62
CA GLU A 365 2.36 -1.10 -10.82
C GLU A 365 2.45 0.36 -10.36
N SER A 366 1.42 1.18 -10.63
CA SER A 366 1.37 2.57 -10.17
C SER A 366 1.34 2.65 -8.64
N THR A 367 0.54 1.81 -7.99
CA THR A 367 0.47 1.77 -6.51
C THR A 367 1.77 1.29 -5.89
N LEU A 368 2.36 0.23 -6.44
CA LEU A 368 3.66 -0.28 -6.02
C LEU A 368 4.79 0.73 -6.27
N SER A 369 4.72 1.49 -7.37
CA SER A 369 5.68 2.56 -7.68
C SER A 369 5.60 3.70 -6.66
N LEU A 370 4.40 4.02 -6.17
CA LEU A 370 4.21 5.01 -5.10
C LEU A 370 4.77 4.48 -3.78
N ALA A 371 4.49 3.23 -3.41
CA ALA A 371 5.03 2.61 -2.20
C ALA A 371 6.57 2.63 -2.21
N LYS A 372 7.19 2.23 -3.34
CA LYS A 372 8.65 2.32 -3.54
C LYS A 372 9.17 3.75 -3.43
N ARG A 373 8.46 4.72 -3.98
CA ARG A 373 8.86 6.14 -3.91
C ARG A 373 8.78 6.69 -2.49
N LEU A 374 7.75 6.31 -1.73
CA LEU A 374 7.63 6.66 -0.31
C LEU A 374 8.75 6.04 0.51
N ALA A 375 9.05 4.75 0.29
CA ALA A 375 10.17 4.06 0.93
C ALA A 375 11.52 4.73 0.63
N GLN A 376 11.79 5.03 -0.65
CA GLN A 376 13.01 5.74 -1.05
C GLN A 376 13.08 7.14 -0.41
N THR A 377 11.96 7.87 -0.36
CA THR A 377 11.92 9.20 0.27
C THR A 377 12.20 9.10 1.77
N ALA A 378 11.69 8.07 2.45
CA ALA A 378 11.98 7.79 3.85
C ALA A 378 13.49 7.49 4.06
N GLU A 379 14.11 6.66 3.21
CA GLU A 379 15.56 6.41 3.23
C GLU A 379 16.39 7.69 3.03
N GLU A 380 16.02 8.52 2.06
CA GLU A 380 16.67 9.81 1.84
C GLU A 380 16.49 10.74 3.06
N THR A 381 15.33 10.75 3.72
CA THR A 381 15.13 11.56 4.93
C THR A 381 15.97 11.08 6.11
N PHE A 382 16.29 9.78 6.22
CA PHE A 382 17.24 9.29 7.22
C PHE A 382 18.65 9.85 6.98
N GLY A 383 19.09 9.86 5.73
CA GLY A 383 20.38 10.45 5.34
C GLY A 383 20.41 11.96 5.59
N ASP A 384 19.35 12.68 5.21
CA ASP A 384 19.21 14.12 5.48
C ASP A 384 19.24 14.41 6.99
N PHE A 385 18.60 13.57 7.82
CA PHE A 385 18.61 13.70 9.26
C PHE A 385 19.99 13.44 9.87
N GLU A 386 20.68 12.38 9.43
CA GLU A 386 22.06 12.09 9.83
C GLU A 386 22.98 13.29 9.54
N GLU A 387 22.92 13.83 8.32
CA GLU A 387 23.70 14.99 7.91
C GLU A 387 23.34 16.25 8.71
N ALA A 388 22.04 16.48 8.97
CA ALA A 388 21.58 17.62 9.77
C ALA A 388 22.07 17.53 11.23
N VAL A 389 22.10 16.33 11.82
CA VAL A 389 22.63 16.10 13.17
C VAL A 389 24.13 16.29 13.21
N GLU A 390 24.87 15.80 12.22
CA GLU A 390 26.33 15.95 12.16
C GLU A 390 26.74 17.43 11.98
N LYS A 391 26.07 18.14 11.06
CA LYS A 391 26.37 19.54 10.70
C LYS A 391 25.70 20.58 11.58
N ASP A 392 24.99 20.19 12.63
CA ASP A 392 24.31 21.14 13.53
C ASP A 392 25.33 22.12 14.16
N ALA A 393 25.35 23.33 13.61
CA ALA A 393 26.26 24.42 13.99
C ALA A 393 25.63 25.40 14.99
N THR A 394 24.49 25.03 15.59
CA THR A 394 23.83 25.89 16.58
C THR A 394 24.79 26.21 17.73
N LYS A 395 25.00 27.51 17.97
CA LYS A 395 25.94 28.04 18.98
C LYS A 395 25.45 27.92 20.42
N THR A 396 24.42 27.09 20.66
CA THR A 396 23.81 26.86 21.97
C THR A 396 24.77 26.04 22.85
N THR A 397 25.87 26.66 23.26
CA THR A 397 26.80 26.07 24.22
C THR A 397 26.18 26.17 25.59
N VAL A 398 25.97 25.02 26.21
CA VAL A 398 25.39 24.95 27.54
C VAL A 398 26.50 25.23 28.54
N LEU A 399 26.52 26.43 29.12
CA LEU A 399 27.63 26.94 29.93
C LEU A 399 27.93 26.09 31.18
N ASP A 400 26.99 25.28 31.65
CA ASP A 400 27.08 24.43 32.84
C ASP A 400 27.52 22.98 32.52
N GLY A 401 27.71 22.63 31.24
CA GLY A 401 28.09 21.29 30.82
C GLY A 401 26.98 20.24 30.94
N THR A 402 25.70 20.66 31.08
CA THR A 402 24.57 19.74 31.12
C THR A 402 24.30 19.04 29.77
N VAL A 403 23.28 18.19 29.73
CA VAL A 403 22.84 17.52 28.49
C VAL A 403 22.40 18.57 27.46
N HIS A 404 22.93 18.49 26.25
CA HIS A 404 22.61 19.40 25.17
C HIS A 404 21.19 19.09 24.64
N PRO A 405 20.36 20.10 24.34
CA PRO A 405 19.01 19.89 23.81
C PRO A 405 18.96 18.99 22.57
N LEU A 406 19.92 19.14 21.64
CA LEU A 406 20.10 18.24 20.49
C LEU A 406 20.17 16.76 20.89
N THR A 407 20.89 16.42 21.97
CA THR A 407 21.00 15.03 22.44
C THR A 407 19.63 14.51 22.88
N SER A 408 18.85 15.32 23.60
CA SER A 408 17.48 14.94 23.96
C SER A 408 16.56 14.79 22.75
N TYR A 409 16.68 15.69 21.77
CA TYR A 409 15.91 15.66 20.53
C TYR A 409 16.20 14.41 19.70
N VAL A 410 17.48 14.12 19.42
CA VAL A 410 17.88 12.95 18.64
C VAL A 410 17.50 11.65 19.34
N ILE A 411 17.66 11.57 20.67
CA ILE A 411 17.25 10.39 21.43
C ILE A 411 15.74 10.20 21.41
N ASN A 412 14.94 11.27 21.51
CA ASN A 412 13.49 11.16 21.40
C ASN A 412 13.07 10.76 19.98
N TYR A 413 13.69 11.34 18.95
CA TYR A 413 13.48 10.94 17.57
C TYR A 413 13.75 9.44 17.36
N VAL A 414 14.88 8.95 17.87
CA VAL A 414 15.23 7.54 17.80
C VAL A 414 14.25 6.67 18.58
N LYS A 415 13.74 7.11 19.74
CA LYS A 415 12.68 6.38 20.44
C LYS A 415 11.42 6.25 19.59
N PHE A 416 10.97 7.33 18.95
CA PHE A 416 9.83 7.28 18.03
C PHE A 416 10.09 6.36 16.83
N LEU A 417 11.33 6.28 16.32
CA LEU A 417 11.65 5.31 15.26
C LEU A 417 11.44 3.85 15.68
N PHE A 418 11.67 3.52 16.96
CA PHE A 418 11.45 2.16 17.45
C PHE A 418 9.97 1.80 17.56
N ASP A 419 9.07 2.77 17.73
CA ASP A 419 7.63 2.52 17.66
C ASP A 419 7.22 1.99 16.25
N TYR A 420 7.97 2.36 15.21
CA TYR A 420 7.80 1.92 13.82
C TYR A 420 8.70 0.72 13.42
N GLN A 421 9.22 -0.04 14.38
CA GLN A 421 10.20 -1.11 14.11
C GLN A 421 9.71 -2.15 13.10
N SER A 422 8.46 -2.61 13.20
CA SER A 422 7.90 -3.61 12.28
C SER A 422 7.86 -3.10 10.84
N THR A 423 7.44 -1.85 10.68
CA THR A 423 7.28 -1.17 9.40
C THR A 423 8.63 -0.89 8.76
N LEU A 424 9.59 -0.41 9.55
CA LEU A 424 10.96 -0.20 9.09
C LEU A 424 11.62 -1.51 8.68
N LYS A 425 11.38 -2.61 9.41
CA LYS A 425 11.87 -3.95 8.99
C LYS A 425 11.29 -4.35 7.63
N GLN A 426 10.01 -4.12 7.38
CA GLN A 426 9.38 -4.42 6.07
C GLN A 426 9.95 -3.53 4.95
N LEU A 427 10.08 -2.23 5.21
CA LEU A 427 10.65 -1.27 4.26
C LEU A 427 12.08 -1.67 3.84
N PHE A 428 12.93 -2.03 4.80
CA PHE A 428 14.30 -2.47 4.52
C PHE A 428 14.39 -3.88 3.89
N GLN A 429 13.36 -4.72 4.02
CA GLN A 429 13.28 -6.02 3.30
C GLN A 429 13.00 -5.83 1.82
N GLU A 430 12.14 -4.88 1.46
CA GLU A 430 11.76 -4.63 0.06
C GLU A 430 12.87 -3.92 -0.74
N CYS A 431 13.65 -3.05 -0.09
CA CYS A 431 14.74 -2.32 -0.74
C CYS A 431 16.02 -3.15 -0.94
N VAL A 432 16.25 -4.20 -0.13
CA VAL A 432 17.50 -4.97 -0.16
C VAL A 432 17.22 -6.47 -0.21
N THR A 433 17.52 -7.10 -1.34
CA THR A 433 17.43 -8.54 -1.51
C THR A 433 18.54 -9.23 -0.71
N GLY A 434 18.29 -9.54 0.57
CA GLY A 434 19.24 -10.27 1.40
C GLY A 434 18.93 -10.27 2.90
N ASP A 435 19.35 -11.34 3.56
CA ASP A 435 19.12 -11.78 4.96
C ASP A 435 19.69 -10.84 6.06
N LYS A 436 19.58 -9.51 5.89
CA LYS A 436 20.24 -8.47 6.72
C LYS A 436 19.32 -7.35 7.19
N THR A 437 18.02 -7.59 7.28
CA THR A 437 17.04 -6.55 7.66
C THR A 437 17.28 -5.98 9.06
N GLU A 438 17.55 -6.84 10.05
CA GLU A 438 17.86 -6.39 11.42
C GLU A 438 19.16 -5.61 11.48
N SER A 439 20.05 -5.81 10.52
CA SER A 439 21.30 -5.07 10.40
C SER A 439 21.09 -3.63 9.90
N GLN A 440 20.09 -3.34 9.05
CA GLN A 440 19.96 -2.00 8.45
C GLN A 440 19.40 -0.96 9.42
N LEU A 441 18.33 -1.27 10.16
CA LEU A 441 17.82 -0.37 11.21
C LEU A 441 18.89 -0.13 12.29
N ALA A 442 19.65 -1.18 12.65
CA ALA A 442 20.79 -1.05 13.54
C ALA A 442 21.89 -0.15 12.93
N ILE A 443 22.23 -0.30 11.64
CA ILE A 443 23.21 0.54 10.94
C ILE A 443 22.77 2.01 10.93
N VAL A 444 21.53 2.31 10.53
CA VAL A 444 21.00 3.69 10.48
C VAL A 444 21.01 4.30 11.89
N THR A 445 20.53 3.56 12.88
CA THR A 445 20.56 4.02 14.28
C THR A 445 22.00 4.26 14.75
N MET A 446 22.93 3.35 14.45
CA MET A 446 24.34 3.52 14.80
C MET A 446 24.97 4.74 14.13
N ARG A 447 24.64 5.00 12.86
CA ARG A 447 25.13 6.18 12.12
C ARG A 447 24.62 7.48 12.74
N ILE A 448 23.31 7.58 13.04
CA ILE A 448 22.74 8.74 13.75
C ILE A 448 23.42 8.94 15.10
N MET A 449 23.66 7.85 15.86
CA MET A 449 24.36 7.94 17.15
C MET A 449 25.82 8.38 17.00
N GLN A 450 26.51 7.95 15.95
CA GLN A 450 27.89 8.36 15.66
C GLN A 450 27.95 9.82 15.20
N ALA A 451 27.02 10.26 14.35
CA ALA A 451 26.86 11.64 13.93
C ALA A 451 26.63 12.56 15.14
N LEU A 452 25.74 12.17 16.06
CA LEU A 452 25.51 12.89 17.30
C LEU A 452 26.78 12.96 18.17
N GLN A 453 27.52 11.85 18.30
CA GLN A 453 28.77 11.83 19.07
C GLN A 453 29.86 12.73 18.46
N SER A 454 30.02 12.68 17.13
CA SER A 454 30.96 13.54 16.39
C SER A 454 30.60 15.01 16.56
N ASN A 455 29.31 15.35 16.45
CA ASN A 455 28.82 16.70 16.69
C ASN A 455 29.09 17.16 18.13
N LEU A 456 28.80 16.31 19.13
CA LEU A 456 29.06 16.60 20.53
C LEU A 456 30.56 16.77 20.83
N ASP A 457 31.44 15.96 20.23
CA ASP A 457 32.89 16.12 20.33
C ASP A 457 33.34 17.47 19.77
N ASN A 458 32.84 17.85 18.59
CA ASN A 458 33.14 19.14 17.98
C ASN A 458 32.61 20.33 18.80
N LYS A 459 31.42 20.20 19.40
CA LYS A 459 30.87 21.22 20.32
C LYS A 459 31.64 21.28 21.63
N SER A 460 32.12 20.14 22.14
CA SER A 460 32.92 20.10 23.38
C SER A 460 34.22 20.89 23.24
N LYS A 461 34.84 20.93 22.05
CA LYS A 461 36.07 21.70 21.79
C LYS A 461 35.89 23.22 21.93
N GLN A 462 34.65 23.72 21.99
CA GLN A 462 34.36 25.14 22.16
C GLN A 462 34.51 25.62 23.62
N TYR A 463 34.52 24.72 24.60
CA TYR A 463 34.72 25.12 26.00
C TYR A 463 36.18 25.49 26.27
N LYS A 464 36.36 26.55 27.07
CA LYS A 464 37.70 27.03 27.47
C LYS A 464 38.39 26.13 28.49
N ASP A 465 37.62 25.46 29.35
CA ASP A 465 38.15 24.56 30.37
C ASP A 465 38.13 23.11 29.84
N PRO A 466 39.28 22.46 29.65
CA PRO A 466 39.35 21.06 29.21
C PRO A 466 38.68 20.07 30.19
N ALA A 467 38.50 20.41 31.47
CA ALA A 467 37.73 19.56 32.37
C ALA A 467 36.23 19.60 32.04
N LEU A 468 35.71 20.76 31.66
CA LEU A 468 34.30 20.91 31.29
C LEU A 468 33.95 20.15 30.01
N THR A 469 34.90 20.00 29.07
CA THR A 469 34.69 19.21 27.84
C THR A 469 34.41 17.74 28.17
N TYR A 470 35.22 17.12 29.04
CA TYR A 470 35.03 15.74 29.45
C TYR A 470 33.76 15.55 30.28
N LEU A 471 33.40 16.53 31.13
CA LEU A 471 32.16 16.49 31.89
C LEU A 471 30.93 16.56 30.97
N PHE A 472 30.95 17.47 29.99
CA PHE A 472 29.90 17.61 28.98
C PHE A 472 29.73 16.32 28.16
N LEU A 473 30.82 15.75 27.65
CA LEU A 473 30.78 14.49 26.90
C LEU A 473 30.28 13.33 27.76
N MET A 474 30.72 13.26 29.02
CA MET A 474 30.25 12.26 29.97
C MET A 474 28.73 12.36 30.18
N ASN A 475 28.20 13.55 30.44
CA ASN A 475 26.76 13.77 30.66
C ASN A 475 25.91 13.37 29.45
N ASN A 476 26.31 13.79 28.25
CA ASN A 476 25.55 13.53 27.03
C ASN A 476 25.61 12.04 26.64
N ILE A 477 26.79 11.41 26.66
CA ILE A 477 26.92 9.99 26.34
C ILE A 477 26.21 9.13 27.39
N HIS A 478 26.28 9.50 28.67
CA HIS A 478 25.52 8.79 29.72
C HIS A 478 24.02 8.91 29.50
N TYR A 479 23.51 10.10 29.14
CA TYR A 479 22.10 10.29 28.82
C TYR A 479 21.66 9.42 27.63
N MET A 480 22.48 9.34 26.58
CA MET A 480 22.23 8.44 25.44
C MET A 480 22.13 6.98 25.89
N VAL A 481 23.13 6.50 26.64
CA VAL A 481 23.17 5.12 27.15
C VAL A 481 21.98 4.81 28.05
N ARG A 482 21.67 5.68 29.02
CA ARG A 482 20.55 5.50 29.96
C ARG A 482 19.21 5.48 29.23
N SER A 483 19.03 6.35 28.25
CA SER A 483 17.78 6.44 27.48
C SER A 483 17.56 5.23 26.59
N LEU A 484 18.60 4.75 25.90
CA LEU A 484 18.51 3.61 24.98
C LEU A 484 18.48 2.27 25.70
N SER A 485 19.10 2.17 26.89
CA SER A 485 19.03 0.96 27.72
C SER A 485 17.64 0.70 28.29
N ARG A 486 16.74 1.71 28.29
CA ARG A 486 15.36 1.61 28.79
C ARG A 486 14.33 1.35 27.70
N SER A 487 14.75 1.32 26.43
CA SER A 487 13.87 1.13 25.27
C SER A 487 14.22 -0.16 24.52
N GLU A 488 13.33 -0.60 23.64
CA GLU A 488 13.51 -1.75 22.73
C GLU A 488 14.75 -1.61 21.82
N ALA A 489 15.28 -0.39 21.69
CA ALA A 489 16.58 -0.09 21.10
C ALA A 489 17.74 -0.98 21.61
N LYS A 490 17.67 -1.44 22.86
CA LYS A 490 18.70 -2.31 23.45
C LYS A 490 18.81 -3.63 22.68
N ASP A 491 17.69 -4.20 22.25
CA ASP A 491 17.65 -5.50 21.60
C ASP A 491 18.24 -5.44 20.19
N ILE A 492 18.10 -4.30 19.50
CA ILE A 492 18.61 -4.08 18.15
C ILE A 492 20.09 -3.65 18.14
N LEU A 493 20.50 -2.79 19.08
CA LEU A 493 21.89 -2.31 19.14
C LEU A 493 22.84 -3.32 19.81
N GLY A 494 22.31 -4.22 20.64
CA GLY A 494 23.05 -5.23 21.36
C GLY A 494 23.77 -4.71 22.62
N ASP A 495 24.04 -5.64 23.55
CA ASP A 495 24.72 -5.35 24.82
C ASP A 495 26.15 -4.80 24.61
N ASP A 496 26.82 -5.20 23.53
CA ASP A 496 28.17 -4.73 23.19
C ASP A 496 28.24 -3.22 22.98
N TRP A 497 27.23 -2.64 22.30
CA TRP A 497 27.15 -1.21 22.08
C TRP A 497 27.00 -0.47 23.40
N VAL A 498 26.10 -0.94 24.27
CA VAL A 498 25.86 -0.36 25.60
C VAL A 498 27.13 -0.42 26.44
N GLN A 499 27.82 -1.57 26.46
CA GLN A 499 29.04 -1.73 27.24
C GLN A 499 30.18 -0.85 26.72
N ARG A 500 30.33 -0.73 25.40
CA ARG A 500 31.33 0.17 24.79
C ARG A 500 31.09 1.62 25.21
N HIS A 501 29.85 2.11 25.14
CA HIS A 501 29.56 3.51 25.51
C HIS A 501 29.64 3.74 27.03
N ARG A 502 29.30 2.76 27.87
CA ARG A 502 29.59 2.83 29.32
C ARG A 502 31.09 2.97 29.60
N ARG A 503 31.95 2.25 28.86
CA ARG A 503 33.41 2.41 28.97
C ARG A 503 33.86 3.82 28.55
N ILE A 504 33.27 4.39 27.50
CA ILE A 504 33.58 5.78 27.08
C ILE A 504 33.17 6.79 28.17
N VAL A 505 32.00 6.63 28.78
CA VAL A 505 31.57 7.46 29.93
C VAL A 505 32.58 7.38 31.07
N GLN A 506 33.03 6.18 31.43
CA GLN A 506 34.05 5.99 32.47
C GLN A 506 35.42 6.59 32.08
N GLN A 507 35.83 6.48 30.82
CA GLN A 507 37.05 7.10 30.31
C GLN A 507 36.99 8.63 30.43
N ASN A 508 35.87 9.25 30.04
CA ASN A 508 35.64 10.68 30.20
C ASN A 508 35.64 11.09 31.68
N ALA A 509 35.01 10.32 32.57
CA ALA A 509 35.05 10.57 34.02
C ALA A 509 36.48 10.49 34.58
N ASN A 510 37.30 9.55 34.13
CA ASN A 510 38.69 9.42 34.55
C ASN A 510 39.57 10.56 34.02
N GLN A 511 39.37 10.96 32.77
CA GLN A 511 40.11 12.05 32.16
C GLN A 511 39.71 13.41 32.77
N TYR A 512 38.43 13.60 33.07
CA TYR A 512 37.94 14.70 33.89
C TYR A 512 38.71 14.78 35.21
N LYS A 513 38.73 13.69 36.00
CA LYS A 513 39.43 13.66 37.29
C LYS A 513 40.91 14.04 37.13
N ARG A 514 41.57 13.48 36.12
CA ARG A 514 42.98 13.73 35.85
C ARG A 514 43.26 15.20 35.53
N VAL A 515 42.44 15.83 34.69
CA VAL A 515 42.67 17.18 34.17
C VAL A 515 42.21 18.24 35.18
N ALA A 516 41.01 18.07 35.74
CA ALA A 516 40.43 19.01 36.71
C ALA A 516 41.28 19.16 37.97
N TRP A 517 41.78 18.03 38.48
CA TRP A 517 42.55 17.97 39.73
C TRP A 517 44.06 17.90 39.49
N ALA A 518 44.52 18.08 38.23
CA ALA A 518 45.93 18.00 37.85
C ALA A 518 46.82 18.95 38.64
N LYS A 519 46.29 20.10 39.08
CA LYS A 519 47.05 21.10 39.85
C LYS A 519 46.97 20.86 41.36
N VAL A 520 45.85 20.33 41.85
CA VAL A 520 45.59 20.08 43.28
C VAL A 520 46.26 18.79 43.76
N TYR A 521 46.13 17.69 43.01
CA TYR A 521 46.69 16.39 43.45
C TYR A 521 48.20 16.41 43.65
N PRO A 522 49.04 17.01 42.77
CA PRO A 522 50.49 17.04 43.00
C PRO A 522 50.89 17.81 44.26
N ILE A 523 50.13 18.82 44.70
CA ILE A 523 50.45 19.57 45.93
C ILE A 523 50.33 18.65 47.16
N ILE A 524 49.37 17.74 47.13
CA ILE A 524 49.06 16.79 48.22
C ILE A 524 49.84 15.46 48.05
N LEU A 525 50.23 15.10 46.83
CA LEU A 525 50.97 13.86 46.53
C LEU A 525 52.49 14.05 46.53
N GLN A 526 53.03 15.19 46.05
CA GLN A 526 54.46 15.49 46.19
C GLN A 526 54.90 15.57 47.65
N THR A 527 53.98 15.76 48.58
CA THR A 527 54.24 15.76 50.03
C THR A 527 54.30 14.35 50.63
N LEU A 528 53.88 13.32 49.88
CA LEU A 528 54.09 11.90 50.19
C LEU A 528 55.38 11.36 49.54
N SER A 529 55.76 11.83 48.34
CA SER A 529 56.96 11.36 47.59
C SER A 529 58.33 11.87 48.08
N ILE A 530 58.41 12.67 49.15
CA ILE A 530 59.70 13.11 49.74
C ILE A 530 60.29 12.01 50.62
N GLN A 531 60.45 10.83 50.03
CA GLN A 531 61.06 9.65 50.66
C GLN A 531 62.29 9.15 49.88
N GLY A 532 62.79 9.88 48.87
CA GLY A 532 63.79 9.33 47.94
C GLY A 532 64.76 10.32 47.29
N LEU A 533 65.26 11.34 48.00
CA LEU A 533 66.51 12.01 47.60
C LEU A 533 67.62 11.51 48.53
N THR A 534 68.42 10.59 48.00
CA THR A 534 69.64 10.06 48.59
C THR A 534 70.65 11.18 48.86
N PRO A 535 71.33 11.23 50.03
CA PRO A 535 72.54 12.01 50.18
C PRO A 535 73.71 11.18 49.63
N SER A 536 74.30 11.62 48.53
CA SER A 536 75.64 11.18 48.14
C SER A 536 76.67 12.04 48.86
N GLY A 537 77.63 11.41 49.57
CA GLY A 537 78.90 12.05 49.94
C GLY A 537 79.27 12.07 51.42
N SER A 538 79.73 10.92 51.92
CA SER A 538 80.75 10.68 52.96
C SER A 538 81.09 11.71 54.06
N SER A 539 81.11 11.15 55.28
CA SER A 539 82.09 11.30 56.37
C SER A 539 81.89 12.32 57.51
N SER A 540 81.83 11.72 58.71
CA SER A 540 82.38 12.14 60.01
C SER A 540 81.55 12.97 60.98
N ALA A 541 81.31 12.30 62.12
CA ALA A 541 81.49 12.77 63.50
C ALA A 541 80.42 13.68 64.17
N LEU A 542 79.86 13.07 65.23
CA LEU A 542 79.50 13.62 66.54
C LEU A 542 78.43 14.72 66.64
N GLY A 543 77.32 14.32 67.27
CA GLY A 543 76.81 15.08 68.42
C GLY A 543 75.53 15.87 68.21
N SER A 544 74.65 15.70 69.18
CA SER A 544 73.56 16.60 69.58
C SER A 544 72.16 16.30 69.04
N GLU A 545 71.30 16.16 70.03
CA GLU A 545 69.88 15.85 70.02
C GLU A 545 69.04 16.91 69.25
N GLY A 546 67.95 16.44 68.66
CA GLY A 546 66.76 17.24 68.38
C GLY A 546 66.85 18.29 67.28
N ALA A 547 66.75 17.91 66.00
CA ALA A 547 66.35 18.84 64.94
C ALA A 547 65.82 18.16 63.67
N ASN A 548 64.55 18.42 63.36
CA ASN A 548 63.95 18.56 62.02
C ASN A 548 64.57 17.75 60.86
N ASN A 549 64.08 16.53 60.65
CA ASN A 549 64.31 15.81 59.38
C ASN A 549 62.99 15.58 58.61
N SER A 550 62.36 16.68 58.21
CA SER A 550 61.65 16.73 56.93
C SER A 550 62.41 17.75 56.10
N GLY A 551 63.04 17.35 54.99
CA GLY A 551 63.86 18.21 54.11
C GLY A 551 63.09 19.31 53.37
N VAL A 552 62.07 19.89 54.00
CA VAL A 552 61.12 20.85 53.45
C VAL A 552 61.02 22.00 54.44
N SER A 553 61.34 23.21 54.00
CA SER A 553 61.33 24.40 54.87
C SER A 553 59.91 24.71 55.37
N ARG A 554 59.75 25.15 56.63
CA ARG A 554 58.43 25.59 57.16
C ARG A 554 57.75 26.66 56.30
N ALA A 555 58.55 27.51 55.64
CA ALA A 555 58.06 28.50 54.68
C ALA A 555 57.42 27.84 53.45
N SER A 556 58.07 26.83 52.86
CA SER A 556 57.52 26.09 51.72
C SER A 556 56.27 25.28 52.06
N ILE A 557 56.15 24.76 53.29
CA ILE A 557 54.93 24.08 53.77
C ILE A 557 53.76 25.07 53.84
N LYS A 558 53.98 26.26 54.43
CA LYS A 558 52.98 27.33 54.51
C LYS A 558 52.55 27.83 53.13
N GLU A 559 53.49 27.94 52.19
CA GLU A 559 53.21 28.31 50.80
C GLU A 559 52.36 27.25 50.09
N ARG A 560 52.64 25.96 50.32
CA ARG A 560 51.84 24.85 49.78
C ARG A 560 50.42 24.83 50.32
N PHE A 561 50.21 25.04 51.62
CA PHE A 561 48.87 25.18 52.21
C PHE A 561 48.10 26.36 51.59
N LYS A 562 48.76 27.50 51.39
CA LYS A 562 48.15 28.66 50.72
C LYS A 562 47.79 28.35 49.27
N SER A 563 48.69 27.71 48.53
CA SER A 563 48.48 27.30 47.14
C SER A 563 47.34 26.30 47.00
N PHE A 564 47.25 25.31 47.91
CA PHE A 564 46.13 24.37 47.98
C PHE A 564 44.81 25.10 48.20
N ASN A 565 44.72 26.00 49.18
CA ASN A 565 43.48 26.73 49.48
C ASN A 565 42.99 27.53 48.26
N VAL A 566 43.89 28.26 47.60
CA VAL A 566 43.54 29.06 46.41
C VAL A 566 43.07 28.15 45.27
N GLN A 567 43.80 27.08 44.97
CA GLN A 567 43.45 26.19 43.87
C GLN A 567 42.18 25.39 44.13
N PHE A 568 41.93 24.99 45.38
CA PHE A 568 40.71 24.31 45.77
C PHE A 568 39.51 25.27 45.74
N GLU A 569 39.64 26.51 46.24
CA GLU A 569 38.59 27.54 46.17
C GLU A 569 38.22 27.88 44.71
N GLU A 570 39.22 28.06 43.83
CA GLU A 570 39.01 28.28 42.39
C GLU A 570 38.36 27.07 41.70
N LEU A 571 38.62 25.86 42.17
CA LEU A 571 37.99 24.64 41.65
C LEU A 571 36.55 24.53 42.15
N HIS A 572 36.33 24.71 43.46
CA HIS A 572 35.02 24.77 44.11
C HIS A 572 34.08 25.76 43.43
N GLN A 573 34.53 27.00 43.26
CA GLN A 573 33.74 28.06 42.65
C GLN A 573 33.37 27.78 41.19
N ARG A 574 34.22 27.08 40.43
CA ARG A 574 33.95 26.75 39.02
C ARG A 574 33.03 25.54 38.89
N GLN A 575 33.33 24.45 39.59
CA GLN A 575 32.60 23.18 39.41
C GLN A 575 31.28 23.10 40.17
N SER A 576 31.07 23.95 41.18
CA SER A 576 29.73 24.15 41.78
C SER A 576 28.73 24.75 40.79
N GLN A 577 29.21 25.49 39.78
CA GLN A 577 28.35 26.05 38.71
C GLN A 577 28.05 25.04 37.60
N TRP A 578 28.76 23.92 37.56
CA TRP A 578 28.54 22.86 36.57
C TRP A 578 27.40 21.95 37.02
N THR A 579 26.75 21.28 36.06
CA THR A 579 25.59 20.45 36.34
C THR A 579 25.81 19.04 35.80
N VAL A 580 25.59 18.02 36.64
CA VAL A 580 25.48 16.61 36.21
C VAL A 580 24.05 16.15 36.48
N PRO A 581 23.18 16.04 35.46
CA PRO A 581 21.75 15.79 35.67
C PRO A 581 21.43 14.47 36.36
N ASP A 582 22.18 13.42 36.05
CA ASP A 582 21.95 12.08 36.58
C ASP A 582 22.53 11.96 37.99
N GLN A 583 21.66 11.64 38.96
CA GLN A 583 22.02 11.60 40.37
C GLN A 583 23.07 10.51 40.66
N GLU A 584 22.88 9.31 40.12
CA GLU A 584 23.80 8.17 40.32
C GLU A 584 25.20 8.50 39.78
N LEU A 585 25.29 9.07 38.57
CA LEU A 585 26.55 9.50 37.98
C LEU A 585 27.21 10.64 38.78
N ARG A 586 26.41 11.58 39.29
CA ARG A 586 26.89 12.70 40.11
C ARG A 586 27.51 12.20 41.41
N GLU A 587 26.79 11.35 42.13
CA GLU A 587 27.26 10.75 43.38
C GLU A 587 28.50 9.89 43.17
N TYR A 588 28.52 9.08 42.11
CA TYR A 588 29.70 8.30 41.71
C TYR A 588 30.93 9.21 41.50
N LEU A 589 30.77 10.33 40.78
CA LEU A 589 31.90 11.24 40.53
C LEU A 589 32.37 11.92 41.81
N ARG A 590 31.45 12.34 42.69
CA ARG A 590 31.77 12.93 44.01
C ARG A 590 32.55 11.94 44.87
N LEU A 591 32.07 10.70 44.97
CA LEU A 591 32.74 9.63 45.72
C LEU A 591 34.15 9.34 45.15
N ALA A 592 34.27 9.21 43.83
CA ALA A 592 35.56 8.94 43.19
C ALA A 592 36.60 10.06 43.38
N ILE A 593 36.15 11.31 43.55
CA ILE A 593 37.02 12.44 43.90
C ILE A 593 37.37 12.39 45.40
N ALA A 594 36.38 12.16 46.26
CA ALA A 594 36.56 12.08 47.71
C ALA A 594 37.52 10.96 48.12
N GLU A 595 37.44 9.79 47.49
CA GLU A 595 38.32 8.64 47.72
C GLU A 595 39.80 8.95 47.46
N VAL A 596 40.10 9.86 46.54
CA VAL A 596 41.48 10.26 46.23
C VAL A 596 41.91 11.45 47.08
N LEU A 597 41.03 12.45 47.25
CA LEU A 597 41.37 13.69 47.92
C LEU A 597 41.43 13.56 49.44
N LEU A 598 40.42 12.93 50.07
CA LEU A 598 40.29 12.92 51.54
C LEU A 598 41.41 12.13 52.22
N PRO A 599 41.81 10.91 51.78
CA PRO A 599 42.92 10.20 52.40
C PRO A 599 44.26 10.92 52.24
N ALA A 600 44.48 11.53 51.07
CA ALA A 600 45.69 12.29 50.79
C ALA A 600 45.76 13.56 51.67
N TYR A 601 44.64 14.29 51.80
CA TYR A 601 44.56 15.49 52.62
C TYR A 601 44.66 15.19 54.13
N ARG A 602 43.99 14.14 54.63
CA ARG A 602 44.13 13.66 56.02
C ARG A 602 45.57 13.32 56.35
N SER A 603 46.27 12.64 55.45
CA SER A 603 47.69 12.32 55.60
C SER A 603 48.57 13.58 55.57
N TYR A 604 48.24 14.55 54.71
CA TYR A 604 48.94 15.82 54.60
C TYR A 604 48.80 16.68 55.87
N ILE A 605 47.58 16.83 56.40
CA ILE A 605 47.33 17.51 57.68
C ILE A 605 48.02 16.79 58.83
N LYS A 606 47.92 15.46 58.92
CA LYS A 606 48.56 14.71 60.02
C LYS A 606 50.08 14.89 60.03
N ARG A 607 50.72 14.97 58.86
CA ARG A 607 52.19 15.10 58.73
C ARG A 607 52.69 16.53 58.90
N PHE A 608 51.95 17.54 58.43
CA PHE A 608 52.41 18.93 58.36
C PHE A 608 51.59 19.93 59.18
N GLY A 609 50.42 19.53 59.68
CA GLY A 609 49.54 20.35 60.53
C GLY A 609 50.23 20.86 61.79
N PRO A 610 50.88 20.01 62.61
CA PRO A 610 51.57 20.46 63.82
C PRO A 610 52.69 21.48 63.57
N LEU A 611 53.32 21.44 62.38
CA LEU A 611 54.39 22.37 62.00
C LEU A 611 53.87 23.77 61.64
N VAL A 612 52.58 23.88 61.32
CA VAL A 612 51.91 25.13 60.93
C VAL A 612 51.08 25.68 62.09
N GLU A 613 50.49 24.82 62.92
CA GLU A 613 49.77 25.15 64.15
C GLU A 613 50.67 25.87 65.18
N ASN A 614 51.95 25.48 65.26
CA ASN A 614 52.94 26.10 66.15
C ASN A 614 53.47 27.47 65.66
N GLY A 615 52.84 28.08 64.65
CA GLY A 615 53.26 29.36 64.05
C GLY A 615 52.30 30.53 64.33
N LYS A 616 52.74 31.77 64.03
CA LYS A 616 51.86 32.95 64.06
C LYS A 616 50.78 32.83 62.96
N ASN A 617 49.50 32.78 63.37
CA ASN A 617 48.27 32.68 62.54
C ASN A 617 48.06 31.35 61.78
N PRO A 618 47.70 30.24 62.48
CA PRO A 618 47.48 28.93 61.86
C PRO A 618 46.26 28.88 60.93
N LEU A 619 45.19 29.60 61.27
CA LEU A 619 43.94 29.73 60.47
C LEU A 619 44.16 30.34 59.08
N LYS A 620 45.27 31.06 58.87
CA LYS A 620 45.61 31.62 57.55
C LYS A 620 46.05 30.54 56.56
N TYR A 621 46.55 29.41 57.06
CA TYR A 621 47.16 28.35 56.28
C TYR A 621 46.29 27.07 56.29
N ILE A 622 45.82 26.64 57.45
CA ILE A 622 44.88 25.52 57.59
C ILE A 622 43.47 26.11 57.66
N ARG A 623 42.84 26.29 56.50
CA ARG A 623 41.49 26.87 56.38
C ARG A 623 40.37 25.84 56.44
N TYR A 624 40.66 24.59 56.09
CA TYR A 624 39.66 23.55 55.88
C TYR A 624 40.01 22.32 56.71
N THR A 625 39.02 21.78 57.43
CA THR A 625 39.13 20.43 58.01
C THR A 625 38.82 19.37 56.93
N PRO A 626 39.22 18.11 57.12
CA PRO A 626 38.80 17.02 56.23
C PRO A 626 37.27 16.93 56.08
N GLU A 627 36.52 17.21 57.15
CA GLU A 627 35.06 17.24 57.18
C GLU A 627 34.49 18.43 56.39
N ASP A 628 35.15 19.60 56.45
CA ASP A 628 34.78 20.77 55.63
C ASP A 628 35.01 20.52 54.14
N LEU A 629 36.11 19.85 53.77
CA LEU A 629 36.35 19.45 52.39
C LEU A 629 35.28 18.47 51.91
N GLU A 630 34.93 17.47 52.70
CA GLU A 630 33.87 16.50 52.37
C GLU A 630 32.52 17.19 52.13
N ARG A 631 32.15 18.16 52.97
CA ARG A 631 30.95 19.00 52.77
C ARG A 631 31.03 19.80 51.47
N MET A 632 32.14 20.48 51.20
CA MET A 632 32.29 21.25 49.95
C MET A 632 32.32 20.37 48.69
N LEU A 633 32.86 19.14 48.78
CA LEU A 633 32.78 18.16 47.69
C LEU A 633 31.34 17.75 47.40
N SER A 634 30.48 17.71 48.43
CA SER A 634 29.06 17.40 48.27
C SER A 634 28.27 18.48 47.53
N GLU A 635 28.78 19.71 47.44
CA GLU A 635 28.15 20.83 46.70
C GLU A 635 28.55 20.85 45.20
N PHE A 636 29.48 19.98 44.78
CA PHE A 636 29.91 19.93 43.39
C PHE A 636 28.81 19.42 42.46
N PHE A 637 28.74 19.98 41.24
CA PHE A 637 27.85 19.54 40.16
C PHE A 637 26.35 19.73 40.40
N GLU A 638 25.95 20.55 41.38
CA GLU A 638 24.53 20.87 41.65
C GLU A 638 23.97 21.89 40.67
N GLY A 639 24.84 22.60 39.94
CA GLY A 639 24.50 23.76 39.14
C GLY A 639 24.23 24.97 40.02
N LYS A 640 24.09 26.16 39.41
CA LYS A 640 23.51 27.28 40.15
C LYS A 640 22.08 26.88 40.51
N SER A 641 21.80 26.72 41.80
CA SER A 641 20.45 26.96 42.33
C SER A 641 20.00 28.29 41.74
N MET A 642 19.17 28.26 40.69
CA MET A 642 18.31 29.39 40.38
C MET A 642 17.59 29.64 41.69
N GLY A 643 17.98 30.71 42.37
CA GLY A 643 17.27 31.15 43.55
C GLY A 643 15.83 31.35 43.10
N GLU A 644 14.97 30.41 43.46
CA GLU A 644 13.56 30.71 43.57
C GLU A 644 13.50 31.94 44.48
N PRO A 645 12.95 33.08 44.03
CA PRO A 645 12.58 34.10 44.97
C PRO A 645 11.59 33.40 45.90
N LYS A 646 11.95 33.30 47.18
CA LYS A 646 11.02 32.87 48.22
C LYS A 646 9.70 33.60 47.99
N ARG A 647 8.65 32.81 47.77
CA ARG A 647 7.26 33.27 47.69
C ARG A 647 6.92 34.25 48.81
#